data_AF-A0A8B6G0R3-F1
#
_entry.id   AF-A0A8B6G0R3-F1
#
_cell.length_a   1.000
_cell.length_b   1.000
_cell.length_c   1.000
_cell.angle_alpha   90.00
_cell.angle_beta   90.00
_cell.angle_gamma   90.00
#
_symmetry.space_group_name_H-M   'P 1'
#
loop_
_entity.id
_entity.type
_entity.pdbx_description
1 polymer ?
#
loop_
_entity_poly.entity_id
_entity_poly.type
_entity_poly.pdbx_seq_one_letter_code
_entity_poly.pdbx_strand_id
1 'polypeptide(L)'
;MKKLMEDLGTDEVPTEIKLMTDKRSVELYLKLLESGSEKKRDIRLVVVGKKGAGKTSLIKRLFGEDITDVTSTNGIEIHKIKCKAKSDDGIWNKLDGNNEETETQARLLKEYEGKLQNKGTVEIPVESHIAINDNTPSTSFDVSKKSGTVYQQPEIIKSQEAGDPPVTNQHPDQSLEQAGRDFEAMQTAKSKVDLTDKEEYATLLLWDFAGDEEFYHTHQTFLSSDAIYLVVTKLNEADDPSAKDLFRLWIDSIHCYCRPEQDKNEADDNKSPNCIDPPVVVIGTWKDAVTCEIEELEDACIKNLWQYTENLAEDERGHIRSKYFISNKKDDNHVFLQIRQDILNLARSMRTWNTDYPLKFIQLEQCLQEKKKELPIISYQEMMHMAAATPKPLSVEELRLFLDFHHEIRALVYFKDLPDYIILDTQWLSDAFKCIVTAKKFRAANIRNQKRWEEFYQRGKLHNDVLEDIFKIEQNILYKHKDHVLNVMEKFDIIIRPNISGKDTADAKPCFYVPCMIKEEPECDIYKMFNVTKDICKKSTWLNFKFGFLPPHLINHLIASLSRKYEVAEVATKQHKKQIALFRGSGVFELQKATQLRKLLVMKCPNAIQIQVWQFGKQVVRGMYKYIADFVLEEITEIISTRFKMSNVKFEKKWECGLTKPESVTGTFDFSEEQETIYYCKTCSTIHEFIGEWSDLQQSSSDISANVPRSTPSTASFSQNKTPAQSTKVTSYHFIAFSVYVTLMLIYV
;
A
#
# COMPACT_ATOMS: atom_id res chain seq x y z
N MET A 1 9.03 18.50 -24.66
CA MET A 1 9.76 19.01 -23.47
C MET A 1 9.04 20.23 -22.90
N LYS A 2 9.62 21.43 -22.71
CA LYS A 2 8.87 22.57 -22.12
C LYS A 2 7.51 22.82 -22.79
N LYS A 3 7.52 23.01 -24.11
CA LYS A 3 6.29 23.17 -24.90
C LYS A 3 5.31 21.99 -24.77
N LEU A 4 5.76 20.78 -24.46
CA LEU A 4 4.88 19.62 -24.25
C LEU A 4 4.19 19.66 -22.89
N MET A 5 4.90 20.10 -21.84
CA MET A 5 4.30 20.36 -20.52
C MET A 5 3.41 21.61 -20.53
N GLU A 6 3.65 22.53 -21.46
CA GLU A 6 2.83 23.74 -21.70
C GLU A 6 1.62 23.46 -22.63
N ASP A 7 1.72 22.51 -23.58
CA ASP A 7 0.66 22.17 -24.56
C ASP A 7 -0.33 21.10 -24.04
N LEU A 8 0.10 20.13 -23.21
CA LEU A 8 -0.76 19.09 -22.59
C LEU A 8 -1.14 19.39 -21.12
N GLY A 9 -0.40 20.30 -20.48
CA GLY A 9 -0.51 20.55 -19.04
C GLY A 9 0.01 19.38 -18.19
N THR A 10 0.07 19.60 -16.87
CA THR A 10 0.41 18.53 -15.91
C THR A 10 -0.80 17.71 -15.48
N ASP A 11 -2.02 18.15 -15.77
CA ASP A 11 -3.24 17.61 -15.15
C ASP A 11 -3.76 16.32 -15.77
N GLU A 12 -3.41 16.04 -17.02
CA GLU A 12 -3.65 14.75 -17.68
C GLU A 12 -2.86 13.58 -17.03
N VAL A 13 -1.85 13.88 -16.20
CA VAL A 13 -1.00 12.87 -15.55
C VAL A 13 -1.55 12.48 -14.16
N PRO A 14 -1.83 11.19 -13.90
CA PRO A 14 -2.28 10.69 -12.59
C PRO A 14 -1.38 11.07 -11.42
N THR A 15 -1.98 11.28 -10.25
CA THR A 15 -1.27 11.67 -9.01
C THR A 15 -0.23 10.64 -8.60
N GLU A 16 -0.48 9.35 -8.82
CA GLU A 16 0.44 8.25 -8.53
C GLU A 16 1.75 8.38 -9.32
N ILE A 17 1.68 8.84 -10.58
CA ILE A 17 2.84 9.06 -11.46
C ILE A 17 3.58 10.35 -11.08
N LYS A 18 2.84 11.41 -10.75
CA LYS A 18 3.41 12.67 -10.20
C LYS A 18 4.21 12.43 -8.91
N LEU A 19 3.79 11.47 -8.10
CA LEU A 19 4.43 11.09 -6.83
C LEU A 19 5.49 9.98 -6.96
N MET A 20 5.87 9.56 -8.17
CA MET A 20 6.98 8.62 -8.37
C MET A 20 8.34 9.28 -8.11
N THR A 21 9.30 8.50 -7.59
CA THR A 21 10.65 8.97 -7.29
C THR A 21 11.46 9.35 -8.54
N ASP A 22 11.20 8.70 -9.68
CA ASP A 22 11.80 9.08 -10.96
C ASP A 22 10.91 10.10 -11.69
N LYS A 23 11.43 11.31 -11.87
CA LYS A 23 10.73 12.39 -12.59
C LYS A 23 10.53 12.09 -14.08
N ARG A 24 11.27 11.14 -14.65
CA ARG A 24 11.07 10.66 -16.03
C ARG A 24 9.76 9.89 -16.20
N SER A 25 9.16 9.35 -15.13
CA SER A 25 7.86 8.67 -15.20
C SER A 25 6.77 9.57 -15.79
N VAL A 26 6.80 10.88 -15.48
CA VAL A 26 5.88 11.87 -16.06
C VAL A 26 6.14 12.07 -17.56
N GLU A 27 7.41 12.19 -17.97
CA GLU A 27 7.79 12.37 -19.38
C GLU A 27 7.44 11.12 -20.23
N LEU A 28 7.67 9.93 -19.68
CA LEU A 28 7.32 8.64 -20.29
C LEU A 28 5.79 8.46 -20.39
N TYR A 29 5.02 8.88 -19.38
CA TYR A 29 3.56 8.79 -19.43
C TYR A 29 2.95 9.72 -20.50
N LEU A 30 3.41 10.99 -20.58
CA LEU A 30 2.96 11.92 -21.62
C LEU A 30 3.27 11.38 -23.03
N LYS A 31 4.47 10.84 -23.25
CA LYS A 31 4.87 10.17 -24.50
C LYS A 31 4.02 8.92 -24.81
N LEU A 32 3.56 8.21 -23.78
CA LEU A 32 2.64 7.09 -23.95
C LEU A 32 1.24 7.56 -24.39
N LEU A 33 0.75 8.71 -23.91
CA LEU A 33 -0.50 9.33 -24.38
C LEU A 33 -0.41 9.78 -25.84
N GLU A 34 0.74 10.32 -26.30
CA GLU A 34 0.98 10.65 -27.72
C GLU A 34 0.73 9.45 -28.65
N SER A 35 0.96 8.21 -28.18
CA SER A 35 0.73 6.98 -28.94
C SER A 35 -0.75 6.57 -29.03
N GLY A 36 -1.64 7.30 -28.36
CA GLY A 36 -3.09 7.10 -28.25
C GLY A 36 -3.55 6.95 -26.80
N SER A 37 -4.62 7.64 -26.42
CA SER A 37 -5.24 7.60 -25.08
C SER A 37 -6.71 7.17 -25.13
N GLU A 38 -7.13 6.37 -24.13
CA GLU A 38 -8.51 6.18 -23.63
C GLU A 38 -8.87 7.22 -22.54
N LYS A 39 -10.11 7.73 -22.52
CA LYS A 39 -10.70 8.44 -21.37
C LYS A 39 -11.17 7.45 -20.29
N LYS A 40 -10.36 7.24 -19.25
CA LYS A 40 -10.64 6.28 -18.16
C LYS A 40 -11.72 6.80 -17.19
N ARG A 41 -12.53 5.87 -16.67
CA ARG A 41 -13.72 6.13 -15.84
C ARG A 41 -13.87 5.08 -14.75
N ASP A 42 -12.87 5.04 -13.88
CA ASP A 42 -12.80 4.06 -12.82
C ASP A 42 -13.24 4.71 -11.49
N ILE A 43 -14.24 4.10 -10.85
CA ILE A 43 -14.79 4.50 -9.56
C ILE A 43 -14.24 3.53 -8.52
N ARG A 44 -13.48 4.04 -7.55
CA ARG A 44 -13.04 3.23 -6.40
C ARG A 44 -13.97 3.51 -5.23
N LEU A 45 -14.70 2.50 -4.76
CA LEU A 45 -15.71 2.62 -3.70
C LEU A 45 -15.33 1.71 -2.53
N VAL A 46 -15.06 2.28 -1.36
CA VAL A 46 -14.55 1.54 -0.20
C VAL A 46 -15.56 1.58 0.94
N VAL A 47 -15.97 0.42 1.44
CA VAL A 47 -17.08 0.27 2.40
C VAL A 47 -16.54 -0.10 3.78
N VAL A 48 -16.59 0.83 4.73
CA VAL A 48 -15.94 0.74 6.04
C VAL A 48 -16.94 0.85 7.19
N GLY A 49 -16.58 0.36 8.38
CA GLY A 49 -17.46 0.37 9.56
C GLY A 49 -17.48 -0.94 10.37
N LYS A 50 -18.17 -0.90 11.52
CA LYS A 50 -18.21 -1.93 12.59
C LYS A 50 -18.58 -3.32 12.07
N LYS A 51 -18.10 -4.37 12.77
CA LYS A 51 -18.56 -5.75 12.53
C LYS A 51 -20.09 -5.82 12.69
N GLY A 52 -20.78 -6.42 11.72
CA GLY A 52 -22.24 -6.51 11.74
C GLY A 52 -22.99 -5.22 11.39
N ALA A 53 -22.33 -4.12 11.00
CA ALA A 53 -22.99 -2.88 10.56
C ALA A 53 -23.77 -3.01 9.22
N GLY A 54 -23.88 -4.21 8.65
CA GLY A 54 -24.66 -4.48 7.43
C GLY A 54 -23.98 -4.05 6.13
N LYS A 55 -22.65 -3.94 6.10
CA LYS A 55 -21.85 -3.50 4.92
C LYS A 55 -22.08 -4.40 3.71
N THR A 56 -21.82 -5.70 3.86
CA THR A 56 -22.06 -6.74 2.84
C THR A 56 -23.53 -6.80 2.41
N SER A 57 -24.48 -6.58 3.33
CA SER A 57 -25.91 -6.53 3.02
C SER A 57 -26.30 -5.29 2.19
N LEU A 58 -25.74 -4.11 2.51
CA LEU A 58 -25.85 -2.88 1.72
C LEU A 58 -25.29 -3.11 0.31
N ILE A 59 -24.11 -3.72 0.21
CA ILE A 59 -23.43 -4.04 -1.05
C ILE A 59 -24.32 -4.95 -1.92
N LYS A 60 -24.83 -6.06 -1.38
CA LYS A 60 -25.80 -6.91 -2.07
C LYS A 60 -27.03 -6.13 -2.54
N ARG A 61 -27.63 -5.27 -1.70
CA ARG A 61 -28.81 -4.47 -2.10
C ARG A 61 -28.50 -3.41 -3.18
N LEU A 62 -27.28 -2.85 -3.21
CA LEU A 62 -26.82 -1.99 -4.33
C LEU A 62 -26.69 -2.75 -5.65
N PHE A 63 -26.44 -4.06 -5.61
CA PHE A 63 -26.44 -4.96 -6.78
C PHE A 63 -27.83 -5.54 -7.11
N GLY A 64 -28.84 -5.33 -6.25
CA GLY A 64 -30.15 -5.98 -6.38
C GLY A 64 -30.19 -7.45 -5.90
N GLU A 65 -29.15 -7.92 -5.21
CA GLU A 65 -29.02 -9.31 -4.74
C GLU A 65 -29.74 -9.58 -3.41
N ASP A 66 -30.08 -10.85 -3.17
CA ASP A 66 -30.72 -11.30 -1.93
C ASP A 66 -29.75 -11.33 -0.73
N ILE A 67 -30.24 -10.83 0.39
CA ILE A 67 -29.54 -10.72 1.67
C ILE A 67 -29.79 -11.87 2.64
N THR A 68 -30.63 -12.86 2.30
CA THR A 68 -30.87 -14.07 3.10
C THR A 68 -29.58 -14.73 3.57
N ASP A 69 -28.72 -15.13 2.63
CA ASP A 69 -27.41 -15.73 2.89
C ASP A 69 -26.31 -14.66 2.88
N VAL A 70 -26.22 -13.86 3.96
CA VAL A 70 -25.09 -12.94 4.21
C VAL A 70 -24.28 -13.39 5.42
N THR A 71 -23.09 -13.93 5.16
CA THR A 71 -22.07 -14.19 6.18
C THR A 71 -21.24 -12.93 6.46
N SER A 72 -20.52 -12.88 7.60
CA SER A 72 -19.57 -11.79 7.85
C SER A 72 -18.32 -11.93 6.98
N THR A 73 -17.99 -10.88 6.22
CA THR A 73 -16.74 -10.69 5.44
C THR A 73 -15.50 -11.03 6.26
N ASN A 74 -14.51 -11.68 5.65
CA ASN A 74 -13.25 -12.02 6.32
C ASN A 74 -12.08 -11.55 5.44
N GLY A 75 -11.29 -10.58 5.92
CA GLY A 75 -10.31 -9.88 5.08
C GLY A 75 -10.97 -8.81 4.23
N ILE A 76 -10.58 -8.74 2.96
CA ILE A 76 -11.12 -7.82 1.96
C ILE A 76 -11.74 -8.63 0.84
N GLU A 77 -12.92 -8.24 0.39
CA GLU A 77 -13.61 -8.79 -0.77
C GLU A 77 -13.77 -7.67 -1.81
N ILE A 78 -13.17 -7.84 -2.99
CA ILE A 78 -13.13 -6.86 -4.07
C ILE A 78 -14.09 -7.31 -5.18
N HIS A 79 -15.06 -6.46 -5.52
CA HIS A 79 -15.99 -6.68 -6.62
C HIS A 79 -15.70 -5.69 -7.76
N LYS A 80 -15.61 -6.21 -8.98
CA LYS A 80 -15.50 -5.42 -10.21
C LYS A 80 -16.87 -5.40 -10.88
N ILE A 81 -17.40 -4.20 -11.12
CA ILE A 81 -18.75 -3.94 -11.61
C ILE A 81 -18.66 -3.04 -12.84
N LYS A 82 -19.59 -3.20 -13.78
CA LYS A 82 -19.76 -2.29 -14.91
C LYS A 82 -21.09 -1.56 -14.77
N CYS A 83 -21.05 -0.23 -14.83
CA CYS A 83 -22.24 0.63 -14.77
C CYS A 83 -22.22 1.68 -15.89
N LYS A 84 -23.37 2.31 -16.16
CA LYS A 84 -23.51 3.33 -17.22
C LYS A 84 -23.04 4.69 -16.71
N ALA A 85 -22.09 5.31 -17.42
CA ALA A 85 -21.42 6.52 -16.96
C ALA A 85 -22.32 7.77 -17.01
N LYS A 86 -23.39 7.76 -17.83
CA LYS A 86 -24.30 8.91 -18.04
C LYS A 86 -25.53 8.92 -17.12
N SER A 87 -26.02 7.76 -16.70
CA SER A 87 -27.15 7.62 -15.77
C SER A 87 -27.17 6.21 -15.20
N ASP A 88 -27.43 6.06 -13.91
CA ASP A 88 -27.79 4.75 -13.36
C ASP A 88 -29.16 4.35 -13.94
N ASP A 89 -29.20 3.26 -14.71
CA ASP A 89 -30.43 2.67 -15.24
C ASP A 89 -31.09 1.69 -14.26
N GLY A 90 -30.56 1.63 -13.03
CA GLY A 90 -31.01 0.77 -11.96
C GLY A 90 -30.30 -0.56 -11.89
N ILE A 91 -29.33 -0.86 -12.77
CA ILE A 91 -28.66 -2.17 -12.85
C ILE A 91 -27.13 -2.03 -12.69
N TRP A 92 -26.57 -2.64 -11.64
CA TRP A 92 -25.12 -2.72 -11.41
C TRP A 92 -24.64 -4.16 -11.65
N ASN A 93 -24.37 -4.51 -12.91
CA ASN A 93 -23.87 -5.84 -13.27
C ASN A 93 -22.46 -6.06 -12.70
N LYS A 94 -22.31 -7.09 -11.86
CA LYS A 94 -20.99 -7.67 -11.56
C LYS A 94 -20.35 -8.16 -12.86
N LEU A 95 -19.08 -7.86 -13.04
CA LEU A 95 -18.26 -8.49 -14.08
C LEU A 95 -17.77 -9.84 -13.56
N ASP A 96 -18.69 -10.81 -13.51
CA ASP A 96 -18.33 -12.22 -13.40
C ASP A 96 -17.48 -12.58 -14.63
N GLY A 97 -16.42 -13.36 -14.44
CA GLY A 97 -15.29 -13.46 -15.39
C GLY A 97 -15.57 -14.08 -16.78
N ASN A 98 -16.83 -14.33 -17.14
CA ASN A 98 -17.25 -14.95 -18.40
C ASN A 98 -17.86 -13.91 -19.35
N ASN A 99 -17.32 -13.85 -20.57
CA ASN A 99 -17.86 -13.22 -21.79
C ASN A 99 -18.12 -11.69 -21.80
N GLU A 100 -18.81 -11.10 -20.82
CA GLU A 100 -19.23 -9.68 -20.89
C GLU A 100 -18.07 -8.68 -20.85
N GLU A 101 -17.00 -8.99 -20.12
CA GLU A 101 -15.76 -8.21 -20.15
C GLU A 101 -15.17 -8.18 -21.57
N THR A 102 -15.08 -9.34 -22.21
CA THR A 102 -14.47 -9.53 -23.52
C THR A 102 -15.27 -8.83 -24.61
N GLU A 103 -16.61 -8.92 -24.60
CA GLU A 103 -17.46 -8.18 -25.56
C GLU A 103 -17.37 -6.67 -25.36
N THR A 104 -17.30 -6.19 -24.11
CA THR A 104 -17.13 -4.77 -23.79
C THR A 104 -15.79 -4.25 -24.33
N GLN A 105 -14.71 -4.98 -24.06
CA GLN A 105 -13.36 -4.60 -24.46
C GLN A 105 -13.14 -4.76 -25.97
N ALA A 106 -13.81 -5.72 -26.63
CA ALA A 106 -13.83 -5.86 -28.09
C ALA A 106 -14.65 -4.76 -28.79
N ARG A 107 -15.75 -4.28 -28.19
CA ARG A 107 -16.49 -3.10 -28.66
C ARG A 107 -15.62 -1.85 -28.61
N LEU A 108 -14.92 -1.63 -27.49
CA LEU A 108 -13.94 -0.56 -27.34
C LEU A 108 -12.81 -0.69 -28.38
N LEU A 109 -12.23 -1.88 -28.57
CA LEU A 109 -11.22 -2.13 -29.59
C LEU A 109 -11.70 -1.79 -31.01
N LYS A 110 -12.93 -2.17 -31.39
CA LYS A 110 -13.51 -1.79 -32.70
C LYS A 110 -13.61 -0.28 -32.87
N GLU A 111 -14.03 0.44 -31.83
CA GLU A 111 -14.11 1.90 -31.88
C GLU A 111 -12.70 2.52 -31.98
N TYR A 112 -11.68 1.92 -31.34
CA TYR A 112 -10.28 2.35 -31.47
C TYR A 112 -9.70 2.04 -32.86
N GLU A 113 -9.92 0.85 -33.39
CA GLU A 113 -9.54 0.42 -34.74
C GLU A 113 -10.15 1.39 -35.79
N GLY A 114 -11.43 1.76 -35.63
CA GLY A 114 -12.10 2.77 -36.46
C GLY A 114 -11.57 4.21 -36.26
N LYS A 115 -11.25 4.62 -35.03
CA LYS A 115 -10.61 5.93 -34.74
C LYS A 115 -9.21 6.03 -35.35
N LEU A 116 -8.45 4.92 -35.42
CA LEU A 116 -7.14 4.84 -36.05
C LEU A 116 -7.21 4.94 -37.57
N GLN A 117 -8.13 4.21 -38.22
CA GLN A 117 -8.31 4.26 -39.68
C GLN A 117 -8.70 5.66 -40.20
N ASN A 118 -9.36 6.48 -39.37
CA ASN A 118 -9.73 7.86 -39.70
C ASN A 118 -8.61 8.90 -39.48
N LYS A 119 -7.40 8.50 -39.04
CA LYS A 119 -6.23 9.39 -38.88
C LYS A 119 -5.04 8.95 -39.73
N GLY A 120 -5.17 9.06 -41.05
CA GLY A 120 -4.01 9.23 -41.94
C GLY A 120 -3.93 8.33 -43.16
N THR A 121 -4.77 8.57 -44.17
CA THR A 121 -4.36 8.33 -45.56
C THR A 121 -3.30 9.37 -45.94
N VAL A 122 -2.01 8.99 -45.83
CA VAL A 122 -0.93 9.70 -46.51
C VAL A 122 -0.66 8.95 -47.81
N GLU A 123 -1.06 9.54 -48.93
CA GLU A 123 -0.79 8.99 -50.25
C GLU A 123 0.72 9.04 -50.55
N ILE A 124 1.34 7.87 -50.68
CA ILE A 124 2.71 7.76 -51.21
C ILE A 124 2.58 7.73 -52.74
N PRO A 125 3.21 8.67 -53.49
CA PRO A 125 3.09 8.70 -54.95
C PRO A 125 3.63 7.42 -55.61
N VAL A 126 2.88 6.92 -56.60
CA VAL A 126 3.32 5.82 -57.46
C VAL A 126 4.08 6.38 -58.65
N GLU A 127 5.41 6.19 -58.68
CA GLU A 127 6.19 6.18 -59.92
C GLU A 127 6.55 4.73 -60.28
N SER A 128 6.66 4.43 -61.58
CA SER A 128 6.54 3.07 -62.11
C SER A 128 7.70 2.63 -63.01
N HIS A 129 7.91 1.31 -63.05
CA HIS A 129 8.89 0.57 -63.89
C HIS A 129 10.35 0.77 -63.42
N ILE A 130 11.25 -0.20 -63.52
CA ILE A 130 11.44 -1.25 -64.54
C ILE A 130 11.74 -2.62 -63.89
N ALA A 131 11.39 -3.71 -64.57
CA ALA A 131 11.80 -5.08 -64.21
C ALA A 131 12.89 -5.60 -65.18
N ILE A 132 13.95 -6.23 -64.64
CA ILE A 132 14.96 -6.99 -65.39
C ILE A 132 15.31 -8.25 -64.59
N ASN A 133 15.54 -9.37 -65.30
CA ASN A 133 15.77 -10.72 -64.75
C ASN A 133 17.16 -10.94 -64.14
N ASP A 134 17.28 -12.09 -63.47
CA ASP A 134 18.53 -12.71 -62.97
C ASP A 134 19.72 -12.67 -63.93
N ASN A 135 20.92 -12.62 -63.35
CA ASN A 135 22.05 -13.44 -63.78
C ASN A 135 23.03 -13.69 -62.62
N THR A 136 23.24 -14.98 -62.30
CA THR A 136 24.41 -15.50 -61.58
C THR A 136 25.60 -15.60 -62.57
N PRO A 137 26.90 -15.63 -62.15
CA PRO A 137 27.41 -16.75 -61.34
C PRO A 137 28.60 -16.50 -60.38
N SER A 138 28.89 -17.57 -59.65
CA SER A 138 30.01 -17.86 -58.75
C SER A 138 31.43 -17.62 -59.32
N THR A 139 32.42 -17.44 -58.43
CA THR A 139 33.60 -18.35 -58.34
C THR A 139 34.48 -18.10 -57.09
N SER A 140 34.99 -19.18 -56.47
CA SER A 140 36.24 -19.39 -55.68
C SER A 140 36.97 -18.20 -54.98
N PHE A 141 37.49 -18.34 -53.76
CA PHE A 141 38.47 -19.37 -53.34
C PHE A 141 38.37 -19.86 -51.87
N ASP A 142 39.20 -20.86 -51.52
CA ASP A 142 39.19 -21.70 -50.30
C ASP A 142 40.55 -21.63 -49.55
N VAL A 143 40.72 -22.43 -48.46
CA VAL A 143 41.98 -22.80 -47.75
C VAL A 143 42.45 -21.75 -46.72
N SER A 144 42.81 -22.05 -45.45
CA SER A 144 42.85 -23.29 -44.63
C SER A 144 42.65 -22.97 -43.12
N LYS A 145 42.20 -23.83 -42.18
CA LYS A 145 42.40 -25.28 -41.86
C LYS A 145 43.70 -25.63 -41.09
N LYS A 146 43.56 -26.01 -39.80
CA LYS A 146 44.00 -27.27 -39.11
C LYS A 146 44.37 -27.01 -37.63
N SER A 147 44.48 -27.97 -36.69
CA SER A 147 44.01 -29.36 -36.43
C SER A 147 44.85 -29.88 -35.21
N GLY A 148 44.56 -30.93 -34.43
CA GLY A 148 43.51 -31.97 -34.39
C GLY A 148 43.65 -32.80 -33.08
N THR A 149 42.60 -33.48 -32.58
CA THR A 149 42.22 -34.89 -32.85
C THR A 149 43.13 -36.01 -32.30
N VAL A 150 42.60 -36.80 -31.36
CA VAL A 150 42.81 -38.27 -31.26
C VAL A 150 41.44 -38.89 -30.95
N TYR A 151 41.18 -40.11 -31.45
CA TYR A 151 39.94 -40.90 -31.29
C TYR A 151 40.24 -42.24 -30.61
N GLN A 152 39.27 -42.82 -29.89
CA GLN A 152 38.73 -44.18 -30.16
C GLN A 152 37.58 -44.57 -29.20
N GLN A 153 36.67 -45.43 -29.69
CA GLN A 153 35.61 -46.11 -28.92
C GLN A 153 36.07 -47.50 -28.46
N PRO A 154 35.26 -48.21 -27.65
CA PRO A 154 34.89 -49.57 -28.08
C PRO A 154 33.40 -49.93 -27.88
N GLU A 155 33.04 -51.14 -28.29
CA GLU A 155 31.68 -51.69 -28.43
C GLU A 155 31.71 -53.23 -28.13
N ILE A 156 30.65 -54.07 -28.13
CA ILE A 156 29.22 -53.92 -28.47
C ILE A 156 28.38 -55.05 -27.79
N ILE A 157 27.14 -54.77 -27.34
CA ILE A 157 26.04 -55.77 -27.07
C ILE A 157 26.33 -56.77 -25.90
N LYS A 158 25.42 -57.49 -25.18
CA LYS A 158 24.00 -57.99 -25.22
C LYS A 158 23.47 -57.99 -23.74
N SER A 159 22.19 -58.08 -23.32
CA SER A 159 20.83 -58.12 -23.91
C SER A 159 19.73 -58.29 -22.83
N GLN A 160 18.49 -57.83 -23.12
CA GLN A 160 17.18 -58.39 -22.69
C GLN A 160 16.79 -58.39 -21.18
N GLU A 161 15.55 -58.11 -20.76
CA GLU A 161 14.35 -57.56 -21.44
C GLU A 161 13.30 -57.04 -20.42
N ALA A 162 12.33 -56.23 -20.90
CA ALA A 162 11.11 -55.73 -20.23
C ALA A 162 11.27 -54.82 -18.97
N GLY A 163 10.57 -53.67 -18.87
CA GLY A 163 9.73 -53.00 -19.87
C GLY A 163 8.90 -51.83 -19.31
N ASP A 164 9.31 -50.59 -19.60
CA ASP A 164 8.61 -49.36 -19.18
C ASP A 164 7.59 -48.85 -20.23
N PRO A 165 6.58 -48.03 -19.83
CA PRO A 165 5.71 -47.31 -20.75
C PRO A 165 6.44 -46.18 -21.51
N PRO A 166 5.91 -45.71 -22.67
CA PRO A 166 6.64 -44.81 -23.54
C PRO A 166 6.70 -43.36 -23.04
N VAL A 167 7.91 -42.77 -23.14
CA VAL A 167 8.08 -41.31 -23.13
C VAL A 167 7.77 -40.77 -24.52
N THR A 168 6.66 -40.05 -24.66
CA THR A 168 6.33 -39.33 -25.89
C THR A 168 6.91 -37.91 -25.82
N ASN A 169 7.97 -37.62 -26.57
CA ASN A 169 8.43 -36.26 -26.75
C ASN A 169 7.36 -35.44 -27.51
N GLN A 170 6.96 -34.29 -26.96
CA GLN A 170 6.22 -33.26 -27.68
C GLN A 170 6.97 -31.93 -27.57
N HIS A 171 6.99 -31.17 -28.67
CA HIS A 171 7.80 -29.97 -28.84
C HIS A 171 7.16 -28.74 -28.17
N PRO A 172 7.97 -27.76 -27.66
CA PRO A 172 7.45 -26.50 -27.14
C PRO A 172 6.70 -25.65 -28.19
N ASP A 173 6.92 -25.89 -29.48
CA ASP A 173 6.38 -25.06 -30.56
C ASP A 173 4.85 -25.17 -30.71
N GLN A 174 4.24 -26.29 -30.32
CA GLN A 174 2.82 -26.56 -30.55
C GLN A 174 1.88 -25.71 -29.67
N SER A 175 2.33 -25.22 -28.51
CA SER A 175 1.55 -24.27 -27.70
C SER A 175 1.59 -22.84 -28.26
N LEU A 176 2.63 -22.47 -28.99
CA LEU A 176 2.75 -21.15 -29.62
C LEU A 176 1.82 -21.01 -30.83
N GLU A 177 1.73 -22.03 -31.69
CA GLU A 177 0.71 -22.05 -32.75
C GLU A 177 -0.71 -22.03 -32.19
N GLN A 178 -0.95 -22.67 -31.05
CA GLN A 178 -2.30 -22.74 -30.49
C GLN A 178 -2.75 -21.37 -29.96
N ALA A 179 -1.90 -20.67 -29.20
CA ALA A 179 -2.19 -19.30 -28.78
C ALA A 179 -2.43 -18.35 -29.99
N GLY A 180 -1.71 -18.53 -31.10
CA GLY A 180 -1.94 -17.80 -32.34
C GLY A 180 -3.31 -18.10 -32.98
N ARG A 181 -3.70 -19.39 -33.06
CA ARG A 181 -5.00 -19.80 -33.61
C ARG A 181 -6.18 -19.40 -32.72
N ASP A 182 -6.02 -19.42 -31.40
CA ASP A 182 -7.05 -18.99 -30.46
C ASP A 182 -7.28 -17.46 -30.55
N PHE A 183 -6.22 -16.69 -30.81
CA PHE A 183 -6.31 -15.26 -31.14
C PHE A 183 -7.04 -14.99 -32.47
N GLU A 184 -6.81 -15.81 -33.52
CA GLU A 184 -7.58 -15.72 -34.78
C GLU A 184 -9.05 -16.15 -34.62
N ALA A 185 -9.33 -17.15 -33.76
CA ALA A 185 -10.70 -17.54 -33.41
C ALA A 185 -11.44 -16.39 -32.69
N MET A 186 -10.77 -15.70 -31.75
CA MET A 186 -11.29 -14.51 -31.10
C MET A 186 -11.54 -13.36 -32.09
N GLN A 187 -10.69 -13.18 -33.10
CA GLN A 187 -10.94 -12.22 -34.18
C GLN A 187 -12.17 -12.61 -35.03
N THR A 188 -12.39 -13.89 -35.30
CA THR A 188 -13.51 -14.38 -36.10
C THR A 188 -14.87 -14.17 -35.40
N ALA A 189 -14.88 -14.26 -34.07
CA ALA A 189 -16.04 -13.95 -33.23
C ALA A 189 -16.47 -12.46 -33.28
N LYS A 190 -15.59 -11.53 -33.68
CA LYS A 190 -15.90 -10.08 -33.79
C LYS A 190 -17.07 -9.74 -34.73
N SER A 191 -17.60 -10.67 -35.51
CA SER A 191 -18.47 -10.42 -36.68
C SER A 191 -19.97 -10.18 -36.40
N LYS A 192 -20.50 -10.43 -35.19
CA LYS A 192 -21.96 -10.34 -34.90
C LYS A 192 -22.32 -9.54 -33.63
N VAL A 193 -22.04 -8.24 -33.62
CA VAL A 193 -22.56 -7.32 -32.59
C VAL A 193 -22.96 -6.00 -33.27
N ASP A 194 -24.19 -5.54 -33.02
CA ASP A 194 -24.72 -4.28 -33.55
C ASP A 194 -24.14 -3.06 -32.80
N LEU A 195 -24.10 -1.91 -33.49
CA LEU A 195 -23.27 -0.74 -33.16
C LEU A 195 -24.06 0.57 -33.02
N THR A 196 -25.38 0.49 -32.81
CA THR A 196 -26.27 1.67 -32.76
C THR A 196 -26.18 2.50 -31.48
N ASP A 197 -25.86 1.89 -30.34
CA ASP A 197 -25.96 2.55 -29.02
C ASP A 197 -24.62 3.07 -28.49
N LYS A 198 -24.48 4.40 -28.42
CA LYS A 198 -23.33 5.12 -27.85
C LYS A 198 -23.40 5.19 -26.31
N GLU A 199 -23.58 4.04 -25.67
CA GLU A 199 -23.52 3.93 -24.22
C GLU A 199 -22.06 3.96 -23.74
N GLU A 200 -21.70 5.04 -23.04
CA GLU A 200 -20.42 5.14 -22.35
C GLU A 200 -20.54 4.51 -20.96
N TYR A 201 -19.61 3.62 -20.60
CA TYR A 201 -19.61 2.89 -19.34
C TYR A 201 -18.52 3.39 -18.37
N ALA A 202 -18.61 2.96 -17.12
CA ALA A 202 -17.62 3.17 -16.06
C ALA A 202 -17.33 1.84 -15.36
N THR A 203 -16.09 1.69 -14.85
CA THR A 203 -15.67 0.53 -14.06
C THR A 203 -15.80 0.88 -12.59
N LEU A 204 -16.62 0.15 -11.84
CA LEU A 204 -16.72 0.31 -10.39
C LEU A 204 -15.92 -0.80 -9.69
N LEU A 205 -14.89 -0.41 -8.95
CA LEU A 205 -14.11 -1.27 -8.06
C LEU A 205 -14.62 -1.06 -6.64
N LEU A 206 -15.46 -1.96 -6.17
CA LEU A 206 -16.06 -1.94 -4.82
C LEU A 206 -15.24 -2.82 -3.88
N TRP A 207 -14.88 -2.31 -2.69
CA TRP A 207 -14.08 -3.00 -1.68
C TRP A 207 -14.89 -3.15 -0.38
N ASP A 208 -15.32 -4.36 -0.01
CA ASP A 208 -15.88 -4.65 1.33
C ASP A 208 -14.75 -4.98 2.30
N PHE A 209 -14.67 -4.23 3.41
CA PHE A 209 -13.68 -4.46 4.46
C PHE A 209 -14.29 -5.21 5.64
N ALA A 210 -13.59 -6.22 6.16
CA ALA A 210 -14.01 -6.89 7.39
C ALA A 210 -14.21 -5.89 8.55
N GLY A 211 -15.20 -6.16 9.40
CA GLY A 211 -15.48 -5.29 10.54
C GLY A 211 -14.64 -5.57 11.80
N ASP A 212 -13.74 -6.56 11.74
CA ASP A 212 -12.90 -7.00 12.87
C ASP A 212 -11.56 -6.26 12.93
N GLU A 213 -11.15 -5.89 14.15
CA GLU A 213 -9.95 -5.06 14.41
C GLU A 213 -8.65 -5.67 13.88
N GLU A 214 -8.52 -7.00 13.86
CA GLU A 214 -7.31 -7.67 13.37
C GLU A 214 -7.01 -7.39 11.88
N PHE A 215 -8.00 -6.95 11.10
CA PHE A 215 -7.83 -6.52 9.70
C PHE A 215 -7.68 -5.00 9.54
N TYR A 216 -7.89 -4.18 10.57
CA TYR A 216 -7.80 -2.72 10.43
C TYR A 216 -6.37 -2.27 10.08
N HIS A 217 -5.37 -3.07 10.45
CA HIS A 217 -3.99 -2.90 9.98
C HIS A 217 -3.88 -3.03 8.45
N THR A 218 -4.55 -4.03 7.85
CA THR A 218 -4.49 -4.28 6.40
C THR A 218 -5.38 -3.34 5.60
N HIS A 219 -6.53 -2.92 6.14
CA HIS A 219 -7.43 -1.97 5.46
C HIS A 219 -6.77 -0.63 5.16
N GLN A 220 -5.90 -0.15 6.06
CA GLN A 220 -5.21 1.13 5.92
C GLN A 220 -4.24 1.14 4.72
N THR A 221 -3.68 0.00 4.31
CA THR A 221 -2.77 -0.08 3.15
C THR A 221 -3.47 0.12 1.80
N PHE A 222 -4.79 0.24 1.81
CA PHE A 222 -5.65 0.40 0.64
C PHE A 222 -6.47 1.69 0.65
N LEU A 223 -6.35 2.55 1.67
CA LEU A 223 -6.94 3.89 1.62
C LEU A 223 -6.21 4.79 0.60
N SER A 224 -6.88 5.83 0.10
CA SER A 224 -6.34 6.78 -0.89
C SER A 224 -7.19 8.07 -0.95
N SER A 225 -6.63 9.16 -1.47
CA SER A 225 -7.38 10.36 -1.89
C SER A 225 -8.37 10.10 -3.03
N ASP A 226 -8.14 9.04 -3.81
CA ASP A 226 -8.87 8.74 -5.04
C ASP A 226 -9.81 7.55 -4.84
N ALA A 227 -10.70 7.71 -3.85
CA ALA A 227 -11.80 6.80 -3.57
C ALA A 227 -13.02 7.54 -3.01
N ILE A 228 -14.20 6.97 -3.20
CA ILE A 228 -15.44 7.32 -2.52
C ILE A 228 -15.60 6.37 -1.32
N TYR A 229 -15.91 6.89 -0.15
CA TYR A 229 -16.04 6.09 1.07
C TYR A 229 -17.49 5.96 1.52
N LEU A 230 -17.97 4.73 1.69
CA LEU A 230 -19.22 4.46 2.40
C LEU A 230 -18.88 4.15 3.86
N VAL A 231 -19.14 5.09 4.77
CA VAL A 231 -18.96 4.90 6.21
C VAL A 231 -20.27 4.39 6.80
N VAL A 232 -20.30 3.10 7.13
CA VAL A 232 -21.51 2.36 7.50
C VAL A 232 -21.59 2.15 9.02
N THR A 233 -22.70 2.56 9.61
CA THR A 233 -23.01 2.39 11.04
C THR A 233 -24.46 1.94 11.23
N LYS A 234 -24.82 1.40 12.40
CA LYS A 234 -26.21 1.07 12.72
C LYS A 234 -26.90 2.24 13.42
N LEU A 235 -28.15 2.51 13.07
CA LEU A 235 -28.94 3.55 13.75
C LEU A 235 -29.26 3.19 15.20
N ASN A 236 -29.59 1.92 15.48
CA ASN A 236 -29.83 1.45 16.85
C ASN A 236 -28.56 1.29 17.71
N GLU A 237 -27.38 1.67 17.20
CA GLU A 237 -26.15 1.83 17.97
C GLU A 237 -25.65 3.30 17.97
N ALA A 238 -26.48 4.28 17.57
CA ALA A 238 -26.08 5.68 17.50
C ALA A 238 -25.73 6.33 18.86
N ASP A 239 -26.08 5.68 19.98
CA ASP A 239 -25.69 6.10 21.33
C ASP A 239 -24.60 5.21 21.98
N ASP A 240 -24.11 4.18 21.27
CA ASP A 240 -22.99 3.35 21.72
C ASP A 240 -21.66 4.12 21.57
N PRO A 241 -20.91 4.40 22.66
CA PRO A 241 -19.62 5.08 22.56
C PRO A 241 -18.63 4.37 21.63
N SER A 242 -18.66 3.03 21.55
CA SER A 242 -17.79 2.27 20.65
C SER A 242 -18.18 2.42 19.18
N ALA A 243 -19.46 2.70 18.87
CA ALA A 243 -19.88 3.06 17.53
C ALA A 243 -19.44 4.48 17.16
N LYS A 244 -19.49 5.42 18.12
CA LYS A 244 -18.99 6.80 17.97
C LYS A 244 -17.49 6.85 17.76
N ASP A 245 -16.72 6.19 18.61
CA ASP A 245 -15.26 6.14 18.55
C ASP A 245 -14.79 5.47 17.26
N LEU A 246 -15.48 4.42 16.80
CA LEU A 246 -15.15 3.76 15.53
C LEU A 246 -15.58 4.58 14.30
N PHE A 247 -16.72 5.28 14.33
CA PHE A 247 -17.09 6.22 13.27
C PHE A 247 -16.03 7.31 13.15
N ARG A 248 -15.64 7.91 14.28
CA ARG A 248 -14.57 8.90 14.37
C ARG A 248 -13.24 8.36 13.84
N LEU A 249 -12.85 7.14 14.23
CA LEU A 249 -11.64 6.45 13.74
C LEU A 249 -11.61 6.36 12.21
N TRP A 250 -12.73 6.05 11.56
CA TRP A 250 -12.81 5.96 10.10
C TRP A 250 -12.73 7.34 9.44
N ILE A 251 -13.45 8.35 9.94
CA ILE A 251 -13.34 9.72 9.42
C ILE A 251 -11.90 10.24 9.54
N ASP A 252 -11.27 10.10 10.71
CA ASP A 252 -9.89 10.54 10.95
C ASP A 252 -8.89 9.79 10.06
N SER A 253 -9.07 8.47 9.89
CA SER A 253 -8.24 7.67 8.98
C SER A 253 -8.37 8.11 7.53
N ILE A 254 -9.58 8.47 7.07
CA ILE A 254 -9.84 8.95 5.71
C ILE A 254 -9.25 10.36 5.53
N HIS A 255 -9.40 11.23 6.53
CA HIS A 255 -8.88 12.59 6.56
C HIS A 255 -7.34 12.66 6.50
N CYS A 256 -6.62 11.60 6.92
CA CYS A 256 -5.16 11.48 6.74
C CYS A 256 -4.72 11.51 5.26
N TYR A 257 -5.60 11.09 4.34
CA TYR A 257 -5.40 11.08 2.90
C TYR A 257 -6.01 12.33 2.22
N CYS A 258 -6.38 13.36 2.98
CA CYS A 258 -6.77 14.66 2.45
C CYS A 258 -5.62 15.28 1.64
N ARG A 259 -5.91 15.70 0.39
CA ARG A 259 -4.95 16.40 -0.48
C ARG A 259 -4.51 17.76 0.10
N PRO A 260 -3.24 18.19 -0.11
CA PRO A 260 -2.75 19.50 0.30
C PRO A 260 -3.57 20.67 -0.29
N GLU A 261 -3.57 21.82 0.40
CA GLU A 261 -4.32 23.01 -0.03
C GLU A 261 -3.78 23.64 -1.32
N GLN A 262 -2.50 23.44 -1.62
CA GLN A 262 -1.90 23.89 -2.89
C GLN A 262 -2.61 23.22 -4.08
N ASP A 263 -2.94 21.93 -3.97
CA ASP A 263 -3.70 21.20 -4.99
C ASP A 263 -5.18 21.64 -5.07
N LYS A 264 -5.74 22.32 -4.06
CA LYS A 264 -7.17 22.70 -4.04
C LYS A 264 -7.49 23.90 -4.93
N ASN A 265 -6.51 24.79 -5.16
CA ASN A 265 -6.73 26.09 -5.82
C ASN A 265 -6.85 26.04 -7.35
N GLU A 266 -6.58 24.90 -8.00
CA GLU A 266 -6.53 24.77 -9.46
C GLU A 266 -7.61 23.83 -10.04
N ALA A 267 -8.78 23.66 -9.40
CA ALA A 267 -9.93 23.02 -10.06
C ALA A 267 -11.33 23.51 -9.65
N ASP A 268 -12.05 23.94 -10.68
CA ASP A 268 -13.51 23.90 -10.83
C ASP A 268 -14.36 24.86 -9.95
N ASP A 269 -14.79 25.97 -10.57
CA ASP A 269 -15.73 26.97 -10.03
C ASP A 269 -17.07 26.37 -9.54
N ASN A 270 -17.39 25.13 -9.89
CA ASN A 270 -18.62 24.45 -9.47
C ASN A 270 -18.50 23.72 -8.11
N LYS A 271 -17.30 23.59 -7.53
CA LYS A 271 -17.13 22.97 -6.19
C LYS A 271 -17.45 23.97 -5.09
N SER A 272 -18.28 23.58 -4.12
CA SER A 272 -18.54 24.43 -2.95
C SER A 272 -17.26 24.56 -2.09
N PRO A 273 -17.01 25.72 -1.45
CA PRO A 273 -15.70 26.04 -0.88
C PRO A 273 -15.23 25.09 0.25
N ASN A 274 -16.15 24.39 0.91
CA ASN A 274 -15.84 23.42 1.97
C ASN A 274 -15.70 21.97 1.45
N CYS A 275 -15.67 21.73 0.13
CA CYS A 275 -15.49 20.39 -0.46
C CYS A 275 -14.06 19.86 -0.26
N ILE A 276 -13.89 18.73 0.44
CA ILE A 276 -12.57 18.06 0.60
C ILE A 276 -12.58 16.62 0.07
N ASP A 277 -11.57 16.28 -0.74
CA ASP A 277 -11.30 14.91 -1.21
C ASP A 277 -10.51 14.13 -0.14
N PRO A 278 -10.76 12.81 0.06
CA PRO A 278 -11.76 11.99 -0.62
C PRO A 278 -13.20 12.19 -0.10
N PRO A 279 -14.24 12.05 -0.93
CA PRO A 279 -15.63 12.17 -0.50
C PRO A 279 -16.13 10.98 0.34
N VAL A 280 -16.94 11.28 1.35
CA VAL A 280 -17.58 10.34 2.28
C VAL A 280 -19.11 10.42 2.16
N VAL A 281 -19.75 9.26 2.03
CA VAL A 281 -21.19 9.05 2.18
C VAL A 281 -21.42 8.29 3.49
N VAL A 282 -22.28 8.81 4.36
CA VAL A 282 -22.62 8.16 5.65
C VAL A 282 -23.88 7.32 5.48
N ILE A 283 -23.80 6.02 5.79
CA ILE A 283 -24.94 5.10 5.71
C ILE A 283 -25.33 4.62 7.11
N GLY A 284 -26.48 5.08 7.60
CA GLY A 284 -27.14 4.54 8.78
C GLY A 284 -28.02 3.34 8.40
N THR A 285 -27.57 2.12 8.70
CA THR A 285 -28.32 0.88 8.48
C THR A 285 -29.19 0.52 9.68
N TRP A 286 -29.91 -0.60 9.60
CA TRP A 286 -30.85 -1.08 10.63
C TRP A 286 -32.02 -0.11 10.91
N LYS A 287 -32.41 0.73 9.93
CA LYS A 287 -33.58 1.61 10.06
C LYS A 287 -34.85 0.84 10.44
N ASP A 288 -35.02 -0.39 9.94
CA ASP A 288 -36.14 -1.26 10.33
C ASP A 288 -36.25 -1.49 11.84
N ALA A 289 -35.12 -1.56 12.56
CA ALA A 289 -35.12 -1.80 14.01
C ALA A 289 -35.54 -0.57 14.83
N VAL A 290 -35.44 0.66 14.29
CA VAL A 290 -35.93 1.88 14.98
C VAL A 290 -37.34 2.27 14.51
N THR A 291 -37.71 2.02 13.24
CA THR A 291 -39.07 2.31 12.70
C THR A 291 -40.21 1.54 13.38
N CYS A 292 -39.90 0.54 14.21
CA CYS A 292 -40.88 -0.41 14.73
C CYS A 292 -41.27 -0.20 16.19
N GLU A 293 -40.66 0.75 16.91
CA GLU A 293 -40.90 0.96 18.34
C GLU A 293 -41.56 2.33 18.64
N ILE A 294 -40.93 3.46 18.29
CA ILE A 294 -41.51 4.81 18.40
C ILE A 294 -40.90 5.72 17.31
N GLU A 295 -41.69 6.60 16.67
CA GLU A 295 -41.16 7.60 15.71
C GLU A 295 -40.09 8.50 16.37
N GLU A 296 -40.30 8.88 17.64
CA GLU A 296 -39.35 9.65 18.45
C GLU A 296 -37.97 8.96 18.60
N LEU A 297 -37.90 7.61 18.53
CA LEU A 297 -36.64 6.86 18.59
C LEU A 297 -35.89 6.90 17.26
N GLU A 298 -36.59 6.90 16.12
CA GLU A 298 -35.97 7.12 14.82
C GLU A 298 -35.35 8.52 14.75
N ASP A 299 -36.12 9.55 15.11
CA ASP A 299 -35.65 10.94 15.16
C ASP A 299 -34.47 11.11 16.14
N ALA A 300 -34.50 10.47 17.30
CA ALA A 300 -33.39 10.49 18.25
C ALA A 300 -32.12 9.83 17.68
N CYS A 301 -32.22 8.61 17.15
CA CYS A 301 -31.07 7.88 16.59
C CYS A 301 -30.48 8.61 15.37
N ILE A 302 -31.34 9.19 14.51
CA ILE A 302 -30.93 10.06 13.41
C ILE A 302 -30.19 11.28 13.96
N LYS A 303 -30.79 12.03 14.91
CA LYS A 303 -30.19 13.22 15.52
C LYS A 303 -28.87 12.95 16.22
N ASN A 304 -28.68 11.77 16.80
CA ASN A 304 -27.43 11.38 17.46
C ASN A 304 -26.34 11.09 16.41
N LEU A 305 -26.68 10.53 15.25
CA LEU A 305 -25.74 10.45 14.12
C LEU A 305 -25.48 11.82 13.44
N TRP A 306 -26.46 12.73 13.40
CA TRP A 306 -26.20 14.13 12.99
C TRP A 306 -25.18 14.78 13.91
N GLN A 307 -25.33 14.64 15.23
CA GLN A 307 -24.34 15.10 16.21
C GLN A 307 -22.95 14.48 15.99
N TYR A 308 -22.82 13.20 15.59
CA TYR A 308 -21.50 12.64 15.25
C TYR A 308 -20.83 13.49 14.15
N THR A 309 -21.58 13.83 13.10
CA THR A 309 -21.06 14.61 11.97
C THR A 309 -20.89 16.09 12.27
N GLU A 310 -21.68 16.67 13.18
CA GLU A 310 -21.62 18.09 13.54
C GLU A 310 -20.44 18.40 14.49
N ASN A 311 -20.09 17.45 15.37
CA ASN A 311 -18.96 17.53 16.30
C ASN A 311 -17.57 17.27 15.65
N LEU A 312 -17.53 16.95 14.35
CA LEU A 312 -16.28 16.92 13.58
C LEU A 312 -15.74 18.35 13.35
N ALA A 313 -14.45 18.48 13.07
CA ALA A 313 -13.83 19.74 12.66
C ALA A 313 -14.34 20.22 11.28
N GLU A 314 -14.07 21.46 10.90
CA GLU A 314 -14.63 22.04 9.66
C GLU A 314 -14.10 21.38 8.37
N ASP A 315 -12.82 21.02 8.37
CA ASP A 315 -12.16 20.25 7.33
C ASP A 315 -12.62 18.78 7.30
N GLU A 316 -12.69 18.12 8.46
CA GLU A 316 -13.25 16.76 8.60
C GLU A 316 -14.69 16.67 8.07
N ARG A 317 -15.51 17.70 8.32
CA ARG A 317 -16.90 17.79 7.78
C ARG A 317 -16.92 17.96 6.28
N GLY A 318 -15.91 18.62 5.69
CA GLY A 318 -15.80 18.84 4.25
C GLY A 318 -15.69 17.56 3.40
N HIS A 319 -15.37 16.43 4.03
CA HIS A 319 -15.44 15.11 3.39
C HIS A 319 -16.89 14.62 3.20
N ILE A 320 -17.82 14.93 4.12
CA ILE A 320 -19.16 14.33 4.16
C ILE A 320 -20.07 14.99 3.13
N ARG A 321 -20.56 14.20 2.17
CA ARG A 321 -21.30 14.69 0.99
C ARG A 321 -22.80 14.43 1.10
N SER A 322 -23.16 13.25 1.59
CA SER A 322 -24.54 12.79 1.71
C SER A 322 -24.69 11.84 2.90
N LYS A 323 -25.93 11.69 3.38
CA LYS A 323 -26.30 10.84 4.53
C LYS A 323 -27.57 10.09 4.17
N TYR A 324 -27.56 8.77 4.29
CA TYR A 324 -28.71 7.92 3.99
C TYR A 324 -29.07 7.03 5.18
N PHE A 325 -30.37 6.86 5.42
CA PHE A 325 -30.93 6.07 6.51
C PHE A 325 -31.77 4.94 5.93
N ILE A 326 -31.30 3.70 6.02
CA ILE A 326 -31.83 2.57 5.23
C ILE A 326 -32.15 1.33 6.07
N SER A 327 -33.15 0.57 5.63
CA SER A 327 -33.26 -0.84 5.95
C SER A 327 -32.66 -1.65 4.80
N ASN A 328 -31.86 -2.67 5.12
CA ASN A 328 -31.45 -3.65 4.12
C ASN A 328 -32.55 -4.70 3.83
N LYS A 329 -33.59 -4.79 4.69
CA LYS A 329 -34.66 -5.80 4.61
C LYS A 329 -35.93 -5.30 3.93
N LYS A 330 -36.25 -4.00 4.04
CA LYS A 330 -37.40 -3.39 3.35
C LYS A 330 -37.04 -3.15 1.87
N ASP A 331 -38.04 -3.20 1.00
CA ASP A 331 -37.81 -3.08 -0.45
C ASP A 331 -37.73 -1.63 -0.94
N ASP A 332 -36.91 -0.83 -0.26
CA ASP A 332 -36.74 0.62 -0.49
C ASP A 332 -35.86 0.92 -1.72
N ASN A 333 -36.09 0.22 -2.85
CA ASN A 333 -35.24 0.25 -4.06
C ASN A 333 -34.99 1.66 -4.62
N HIS A 334 -35.90 2.61 -4.40
CA HIS A 334 -35.72 4.03 -4.74
C HIS A 334 -34.54 4.67 -3.98
N VAL A 335 -34.32 4.32 -2.71
CA VAL A 335 -33.20 4.87 -1.91
C VAL A 335 -31.87 4.27 -2.37
N PHE A 336 -31.85 2.98 -2.73
CA PHE A 336 -30.67 2.35 -3.33
C PHE A 336 -30.36 2.93 -4.73
N LEU A 337 -31.38 3.30 -5.52
CA LEU A 337 -31.20 4.06 -6.77
C LEU A 337 -30.59 5.45 -6.50
N GLN A 338 -31.08 6.18 -5.49
CA GLN A 338 -30.52 7.48 -5.10
C GLN A 338 -29.05 7.38 -4.66
N ILE A 339 -28.69 6.39 -3.84
CA ILE A 339 -27.30 6.16 -3.41
C ILE A 339 -26.39 5.91 -4.63
N ARG A 340 -26.83 5.10 -5.61
CA ARG A 340 -26.05 4.82 -6.83
C ARG A 340 -25.88 6.05 -7.72
N GLN A 341 -26.93 6.85 -7.87
CA GLN A 341 -26.87 8.12 -8.61
C GLN A 341 -25.95 9.14 -7.93
N ASP A 342 -25.96 9.22 -6.60
CA ASP A 342 -25.04 10.07 -5.84
C ASP A 342 -23.58 9.61 -5.99
N ILE A 343 -23.29 8.31 -5.88
CA ILE A 343 -21.95 7.75 -6.15
C ILE A 343 -21.46 8.09 -7.56
N LEU A 344 -22.32 8.01 -8.59
CA LEU A 344 -21.96 8.41 -9.95
C LEU A 344 -21.72 9.93 -10.07
N ASN A 345 -22.49 10.76 -9.37
CA ASN A 345 -22.31 12.22 -9.37
C ASN A 345 -21.02 12.63 -8.65
N LEU A 346 -20.71 12.01 -7.51
CA LEU A 346 -19.46 12.17 -6.80
C LEU A 346 -18.27 11.75 -7.68
N ALA A 347 -18.35 10.58 -8.34
CA ALA A 347 -17.31 10.11 -9.25
C ALA A 347 -17.01 11.10 -10.39
N ARG A 348 -18.05 11.69 -10.99
CA ARG A 348 -17.89 12.73 -12.04
C ARG A 348 -17.19 14.00 -11.54
N SER A 349 -17.23 14.28 -10.24
CA SER A 349 -16.54 15.42 -9.61
C SER A 349 -15.10 15.10 -9.16
N MET A 350 -14.67 13.84 -9.23
CA MET A 350 -13.30 13.43 -8.90
C MET A 350 -12.36 13.66 -10.08
N ARG A 351 -11.13 14.12 -9.80
CA ARG A 351 -10.11 14.43 -10.82
C ARG A 351 -9.69 13.24 -11.69
N THR A 352 -9.93 12.01 -11.24
CA THR A 352 -9.63 10.78 -12.00
C THR A 352 -10.61 10.49 -13.14
N TRP A 353 -11.79 11.11 -13.14
CA TRP A 353 -12.84 10.85 -14.14
C TRP A 353 -12.54 11.56 -15.48
N ASN A 354 -12.62 10.83 -16.59
CA ASN A 354 -12.19 11.31 -17.92
C ASN A 354 -10.70 11.74 -17.98
N THR A 355 -9.84 11.12 -17.17
CA THR A 355 -8.38 11.20 -17.36
C THR A 355 -7.94 10.46 -18.61
N ASP A 356 -6.87 10.93 -19.25
CA ASP A 356 -6.27 10.25 -20.40
C ASP A 356 -5.34 9.12 -19.95
N TYR A 357 -5.50 7.97 -20.59
CA TYR A 357 -4.89 6.71 -20.17
C TYR A 357 -4.31 5.94 -21.37
N PRO A 358 -3.02 5.53 -21.34
CA PRO A 358 -2.34 5.00 -22.52
C PRO A 358 -2.99 3.77 -23.15
N LEU A 359 -3.20 3.80 -24.47
CA LEU A 359 -3.71 2.66 -25.23
C LEU A 359 -2.80 1.43 -25.12
N LYS A 360 -1.48 1.61 -25.01
CA LYS A 360 -0.54 0.51 -24.72
C LYS A 360 -0.83 -0.17 -23.38
N PHE A 361 -1.21 0.61 -22.36
CA PHE A 361 -1.53 0.06 -21.04
C PHE A 361 -2.83 -0.73 -21.10
N ILE A 362 -3.88 -0.20 -21.76
CA ILE A 362 -5.15 -0.90 -21.98
C ILE A 362 -4.94 -2.26 -22.68
N GLN A 363 -4.10 -2.32 -23.72
CA GLN A 363 -3.80 -3.57 -24.43
C GLN A 363 -3.12 -4.61 -23.53
N LEU A 364 -2.19 -4.19 -22.66
CA LEU A 364 -1.53 -5.11 -21.73
C LEU A 364 -2.45 -5.49 -20.55
N GLU A 365 -3.25 -4.55 -20.02
CA GLU A 365 -4.30 -4.83 -19.02
C GLU A 365 -5.24 -5.95 -19.51
N GLN A 366 -5.68 -5.91 -20.78
CA GLN A 366 -6.55 -6.92 -21.40
C GLN A 366 -5.92 -8.32 -21.39
N CYS A 367 -4.72 -8.48 -21.97
CA CYS A 367 -4.02 -9.77 -21.98
C CYS A 367 -3.78 -10.31 -20.55
N LEU A 368 -3.54 -9.42 -19.58
CA LEU A 368 -3.39 -9.79 -18.17
C LEU A 368 -4.72 -10.17 -17.49
N GLN A 369 -5.86 -9.60 -17.88
CA GLN A 369 -7.18 -10.06 -17.39
C GLN A 369 -7.51 -11.47 -17.91
N GLU A 370 -7.17 -11.77 -19.16
CA GLU A 370 -7.32 -13.13 -19.71
C GLU A 370 -6.41 -14.11 -18.96
N LYS A 371 -5.12 -13.78 -18.83
CA LYS A 371 -4.15 -14.62 -18.12
C LYS A 371 -4.47 -14.82 -16.63
N LYS A 372 -5.06 -13.81 -15.98
CA LYS A 372 -5.54 -13.88 -14.60
C LYS A 372 -6.59 -14.97 -14.37
N LYS A 373 -7.35 -15.37 -15.40
CA LYS A 373 -8.34 -16.46 -15.33
C LYS A 373 -7.67 -17.84 -15.27
N GLU A 374 -6.44 -17.98 -15.75
CA GLU A 374 -5.61 -19.18 -15.58
C GLU A 374 -4.83 -19.16 -14.26
N LEU A 375 -4.13 -18.05 -13.98
CA LEU A 375 -3.15 -17.93 -12.91
C LEU A 375 -3.19 -16.54 -12.25
N PRO A 376 -3.32 -16.43 -10.92
CA PRO A 376 -3.31 -15.15 -10.20
C PRO A 376 -1.90 -14.52 -10.09
N ILE A 377 -0.87 -15.22 -10.55
CA ILE A 377 0.55 -14.85 -10.45
C ILE A 377 1.30 -15.38 -11.68
N ILE A 378 2.13 -14.54 -12.31
CA ILE A 378 2.96 -14.88 -13.47
C ILE A 378 4.42 -14.52 -13.22
N SER A 379 5.34 -15.06 -14.04
CA SER A 379 6.75 -14.66 -13.97
C SER A 379 7.01 -13.32 -14.67
N TYR A 380 8.09 -12.61 -14.30
CA TYR A 380 8.50 -11.39 -15.02
C TYR A 380 8.96 -11.65 -16.46
N GLN A 381 9.49 -12.84 -16.75
CA GLN A 381 9.78 -13.26 -18.13
C GLN A 381 8.50 -13.37 -18.96
N GLU A 382 7.46 -14.02 -18.41
CA GLU A 382 6.14 -14.14 -19.02
C GLU A 382 5.48 -12.76 -19.24
N MET A 383 5.56 -11.85 -18.25
CA MET A 383 5.14 -10.45 -18.41
C MET A 383 5.87 -9.74 -19.56
N MET A 384 7.20 -9.88 -19.67
CA MET A 384 7.95 -9.29 -20.79
C MET A 384 7.52 -9.87 -22.15
N HIS A 385 7.27 -11.18 -22.25
CA HIS A 385 6.77 -11.81 -23.47
C HIS A 385 5.36 -11.30 -23.82
N MET A 386 4.45 -11.18 -22.86
CA MET A 386 3.11 -10.62 -23.09
C MET A 386 3.19 -9.15 -23.53
N ALA A 387 4.01 -8.32 -22.87
CA ALA A 387 4.19 -6.91 -23.22
C ALA A 387 4.89 -6.67 -24.56
N ALA A 388 5.62 -7.67 -25.08
CA ALA A 388 6.20 -7.67 -26.42
C ALA A 388 5.24 -8.22 -27.51
N ALA A 389 4.23 -9.01 -27.11
CA ALA A 389 3.24 -9.62 -28.01
C ALA A 389 1.98 -8.76 -28.24
N THR A 390 1.82 -7.65 -27.52
CA THR A 390 0.68 -6.72 -27.75
C THR A 390 0.78 -6.05 -29.13
N PRO A 391 -0.35 -5.61 -29.73
CA PRO A 391 -0.33 -4.90 -31.03
C PRO A 391 0.46 -3.58 -31.05
N LYS A 392 0.67 -2.96 -29.87
CA LYS A 392 1.62 -1.84 -29.67
C LYS A 392 2.59 -2.21 -28.52
N PRO A 393 3.70 -2.90 -28.81
CA PRO A 393 4.64 -3.36 -27.79
C PRO A 393 5.16 -2.26 -26.86
N LEU A 394 5.36 -2.62 -25.59
CA LEU A 394 6.00 -1.75 -24.60
C LEU A 394 7.52 -2.00 -24.61
N SER A 395 8.29 -0.92 -24.67
CA SER A 395 9.72 -0.96 -24.36
C SER A 395 9.96 -1.26 -22.87
N VAL A 396 11.17 -1.66 -22.51
CA VAL A 396 11.54 -2.01 -21.12
C VAL A 396 11.30 -0.86 -20.14
N GLU A 397 11.42 0.41 -20.57
CA GLU A 397 11.13 1.59 -19.75
C GLU A 397 9.63 1.81 -19.59
N GLU A 398 8.85 1.69 -20.67
CA GLU A 398 7.38 1.77 -20.63
C GLU A 398 6.76 0.64 -19.79
N LEU A 399 7.33 -0.58 -19.85
CA LEU A 399 6.89 -1.71 -19.04
C LEU A 399 7.23 -1.54 -17.55
N ARG A 400 8.37 -0.94 -17.21
CA ARG A 400 8.70 -0.58 -15.82
C ARG A 400 7.73 0.46 -15.28
N LEU A 401 7.42 1.50 -16.07
CA LEU A 401 6.40 2.49 -15.70
C LEU A 401 5.00 1.86 -15.56
N PHE A 402 4.64 0.92 -16.45
CA PHE A 402 3.41 0.13 -16.32
C PHE A 402 3.37 -0.60 -14.97
N LEU A 403 4.38 -1.40 -14.65
CA LEU A 403 4.42 -2.19 -13.41
C LEU A 403 4.40 -1.31 -12.16
N ASP A 404 5.16 -0.22 -12.14
CA ASP A 404 5.19 0.74 -11.04
C ASP A 404 3.82 1.40 -10.84
N PHE A 405 3.21 1.91 -11.92
CA PHE A 405 1.90 2.57 -11.85
C PHE A 405 0.80 1.60 -11.38
N HIS A 406 0.75 0.39 -11.94
CA HIS A 406 -0.28 -0.60 -11.57
C HIS A 406 -0.08 -1.18 -10.17
N HIS A 407 1.15 -1.14 -9.62
CA HIS A 407 1.38 -1.41 -8.20
C HIS A 407 0.87 -0.29 -7.28
N GLU A 408 1.05 0.97 -7.68
CA GLU A 408 0.57 2.14 -6.93
C GLU A 408 -0.97 2.19 -6.87
N ILE A 409 -1.66 2.06 -8.01
CA ILE A 409 -3.14 1.98 -8.06
C ILE A 409 -3.73 0.65 -7.54
N ARG A 410 -2.88 -0.26 -7.02
CA ARG A 410 -3.26 -1.58 -6.48
C ARG A 410 -4.02 -2.48 -7.46
N ALA A 411 -3.75 -2.35 -8.76
CA ALA A 411 -4.28 -3.21 -9.81
C ALA A 411 -3.51 -4.55 -9.93
N LEU A 412 -2.21 -4.53 -9.61
CA LEU A 412 -1.35 -5.71 -9.45
C LEU A 412 -0.37 -5.50 -8.28
N VAL A 413 0.43 -6.50 -7.95
CA VAL A 413 1.57 -6.35 -7.02
C VAL A 413 2.86 -6.81 -7.68
N TYR A 414 3.85 -5.92 -7.67
CA TYR A 414 5.22 -6.11 -8.15
C TYR A 414 6.16 -5.28 -7.26
N PHE A 415 7.34 -5.81 -6.97
CA PHE A 415 8.40 -5.08 -6.27
C PHE A 415 9.71 -5.22 -7.05
N LYS A 416 10.40 -4.11 -7.29
CA LYS A 416 11.64 -4.07 -8.09
C LYS A 416 12.77 -4.95 -7.54
N ASP A 417 12.77 -5.20 -6.23
CA ASP A 417 13.73 -6.05 -5.53
C ASP A 417 13.20 -7.45 -5.17
N LEU A 418 11.99 -7.80 -5.62
CA LEU A 418 11.48 -9.18 -5.68
C LEU A 418 10.97 -9.48 -7.12
N PRO A 419 11.80 -9.30 -8.16
CA PRO A 419 11.33 -9.19 -9.54
C PRO A 419 10.86 -10.51 -10.17
N ASP A 420 11.04 -11.66 -9.53
CA ASP A 420 10.81 -12.98 -10.15
C ASP A 420 9.35 -13.19 -10.62
N TYR A 421 8.39 -12.68 -9.84
CA TYR A 421 6.96 -12.86 -10.07
C TYR A 421 6.19 -11.54 -9.92
N ILE A 422 5.04 -11.49 -10.59
CA ILE A 422 4.06 -10.40 -10.54
C ILE A 422 2.71 -11.02 -10.21
N ILE A 423 2.05 -10.50 -9.17
CA ILE A 423 0.74 -10.97 -8.73
C ILE A 423 -0.33 -10.15 -9.45
N LEU A 424 -1.08 -10.80 -10.34
CA LEU A 424 -2.16 -10.22 -11.14
C LEU A 424 -3.49 -10.15 -10.38
N ASP A 425 -3.63 -10.93 -9.31
CA ASP A 425 -4.82 -10.88 -8.46
C ASP A 425 -4.55 -10.44 -7.02
N THR A 426 -5.01 -9.23 -6.72
CA THR A 426 -5.01 -8.66 -5.37
C THR A 426 -6.06 -9.31 -4.47
N GLN A 427 -7.11 -9.95 -5.00
CA GLN A 427 -8.04 -10.74 -4.20
C GLN A 427 -7.36 -12.02 -3.68
N TRP A 428 -6.74 -12.83 -4.55
CA TRP A 428 -5.92 -13.98 -4.16
C TRP A 428 -4.84 -13.64 -3.12
N LEU A 429 -4.20 -12.47 -3.21
CA LEU A 429 -3.25 -12.00 -2.19
C LEU A 429 -3.93 -11.59 -0.87
N SER A 430 -5.11 -10.95 -0.92
CA SER A 430 -5.95 -10.70 0.25
C SER A 430 -6.33 -12.01 0.95
N ASP A 431 -6.70 -13.05 0.18
CA ASP A 431 -7.02 -14.37 0.70
C ASP A 431 -5.80 -15.08 1.32
N ALA A 432 -4.60 -14.89 0.77
CA ALA A 432 -3.35 -15.33 1.42
C ALA A 432 -3.10 -14.64 2.78
N PHE A 433 -3.35 -13.32 2.90
CA PHE A 433 -3.24 -12.60 4.18
C PHE A 433 -4.30 -13.09 5.19
N LYS A 434 -5.53 -13.26 4.72
CA LYS A 434 -6.69 -13.81 5.46
C LYS A 434 -6.41 -15.21 6.00
N CYS A 435 -5.64 -16.07 5.33
CA CYS A 435 -5.23 -17.37 5.86
C CYS A 435 -4.47 -17.25 7.20
N ILE A 436 -3.58 -16.26 7.35
CA ILE A 436 -2.84 -16.02 8.60
C ILE A 436 -3.73 -15.34 9.65
N VAL A 437 -4.48 -14.30 9.29
CA VAL A 437 -5.28 -13.51 10.25
C VAL A 437 -6.50 -14.27 10.77
N THR A 438 -7.17 -15.05 9.91
CA THR A 438 -8.34 -15.88 10.28
C THR A 438 -7.97 -17.23 10.88
N ALA A 439 -6.69 -17.57 11.00
CA ALA A 439 -6.21 -18.93 11.31
C ALA A 439 -6.83 -19.56 12.58
N LYS A 440 -7.37 -18.72 13.49
CA LYS A 440 -8.22 -19.08 14.63
C LYS A 440 -9.28 -20.15 14.29
N LYS A 441 -9.81 -20.14 13.06
CA LYS A 441 -10.76 -21.15 12.56
C LYS A 441 -10.16 -22.56 12.47
N PHE A 442 -8.89 -22.69 12.09
CA PHE A 442 -8.18 -23.97 11.96
C PHE A 442 -7.81 -24.61 13.31
N ARG A 443 -7.80 -23.84 14.41
CA ARG A 443 -7.55 -24.32 15.78
C ARG A 443 -8.49 -25.46 16.19
N ALA A 444 -9.69 -25.53 15.63
CA ALA A 444 -10.66 -26.59 15.91
C ALA A 444 -10.36 -27.92 15.19
N ALA A 445 -9.57 -27.90 14.12
CA ALA A 445 -9.30 -29.07 13.28
C ALA A 445 -7.96 -29.75 13.59
N ASN A 446 -6.91 -28.99 13.93
CA ASN A 446 -5.56 -29.51 14.13
C ASN A 446 -5.08 -29.37 15.58
N ILE A 447 -4.97 -30.50 16.29
CA ILE A 447 -4.56 -30.57 17.70
C ILE A 447 -3.01 -30.56 17.87
N ARG A 448 -2.26 -30.75 16.77
CA ARG A 448 -0.78 -30.78 16.81
C ARG A 448 -0.22 -29.44 17.26
N ASN A 449 0.79 -29.47 18.13
CA ASN A 449 1.58 -28.32 18.57
C ASN A 449 0.77 -27.15 19.17
N GLN A 450 -0.35 -27.44 19.86
CA GLN A 450 -1.24 -26.49 20.55
C GLN A 450 -0.52 -25.31 21.25
N LYS A 451 0.63 -25.54 21.89
CA LYS A 451 1.45 -24.50 22.54
C LYS A 451 1.94 -23.42 21.57
N ARG A 452 2.37 -23.79 20.35
CA ARG A 452 2.83 -22.83 19.32
C ARG A 452 1.66 -22.06 18.73
N TRP A 453 0.52 -22.71 18.55
CA TRP A 453 -0.73 -22.05 18.17
C TRP A 453 -1.15 -21.00 19.21
N GLU A 454 -1.05 -21.30 20.51
CA GLU A 454 -1.31 -20.31 21.57
C GLU A 454 -0.27 -19.18 21.58
N GLU A 455 1.02 -19.47 21.40
CA GLU A 455 2.08 -18.45 21.27
C GLU A 455 1.83 -17.53 20.05
N PHE A 456 1.28 -18.06 18.95
CA PHE A 456 0.86 -17.27 17.80
C PHE A 456 -0.36 -16.38 18.11
N TYR A 457 -1.44 -16.93 18.69
CA TYR A 457 -2.68 -16.17 18.93
C TYR A 457 -2.61 -15.10 20.02
N GLN A 458 -1.66 -15.22 20.95
CA GLN A 458 -1.47 -14.23 22.02
C GLN A 458 -0.35 -13.24 21.68
N ARG A 459 0.74 -13.70 21.05
CA ARG A 459 2.01 -12.95 20.89
C ARG A 459 2.41 -12.72 19.43
N GLY A 460 1.53 -13.01 18.48
CA GLY A 460 1.78 -12.86 17.04
C GLY A 460 2.93 -13.71 16.49
N LYS A 461 3.48 -14.67 17.24
CA LYS A 461 4.70 -15.39 16.87
C LYS A 461 4.40 -16.66 16.06
N LEU A 462 4.58 -16.55 14.75
CA LEU A 462 4.29 -17.59 13.77
C LEU A 462 5.53 -18.48 13.55
N HIS A 463 5.53 -19.70 14.11
CA HIS A 463 6.57 -20.71 13.86
C HIS A 463 6.33 -21.40 12.51
N ASN A 464 7.39 -21.83 11.80
CA ASN A 464 7.23 -22.45 10.48
C ASN A 464 6.27 -23.66 10.45
N ASP A 465 6.16 -24.45 11.51
CA ASP A 465 5.22 -25.58 11.55
C ASP A 465 3.76 -25.13 11.60
N VAL A 466 3.45 -24.05 12.33
CA VAL A 466 2.12 -23.41 12.28
C VAL A 466 1.86 -22.80 10.90
N LEU A 467 2.89 -22.21 10.28
CA LEU A 467 2.81 -21.70 8.90
C LEU A 467 2.57 -22.83 7.87
N GLU A 468 3.23 -23.98 8.00
CA GLU A 468 2.93 -25.16 7.16
C GLU A 468 1.50 -25.63 7.38
N ASP A 469 1.04 -25.73 8.63
CA ASP A 469 -0.30 -26.23 8.95
C ASP A 469 -1.41 -25.28 8.41
N ILE A 470 -1.15 -23.96 8.34
CA ILE A 470 -2.02 -22.99 7.66
C ILE A 470 -1.97 -23.19 6.13
N PHE A 471 -0.77 -23.16 5.53
CA PHE A 471 -0.62 -23.13 4.07
C PHE A 471 -0.89 -24.49 3.39
N LYS A 472 -0.91 -25.61 4.11
CA LYS A 472 -1.24 -26.95 3.56
C LYS A 472 -2.73 -27.27 3.50
N ILE A 473 -3.55 -26.55 4.26
CA ILE A 473 -5.00 -26.61 4.14
C ILE A 473 -5.41 -26.02 2.77
N GLU A 474 -4.72 -24.93 2.38
CA GLU A 474 -4.76 -24.37 1.04
C GLU A 474 -3.97 -25.21 0.03
N GLN A 475 -4.60 -26.23 -0.56
CA GLN A 475 -4.03 -27.10 -1.61
C GLN A 475 -3.87 -26.38 -2.98
N ASN A 476 -3.56 -25.09 -2.94
CA ASN A 476 -3.69 -24.13 -4.02
C ASN A 476 -2.33 -23.66 -4.57
N ILE A 477 -2.39 -22.89 -5.66
CA ILE A 477 -1.26 -22.15 -6.26
C ILE A 477 -0.46 -21.36 -5.21
N LEU A 478 -1.12 -20.93 -4.12
CA LEU A 478 -0.53 -20.29 -2.95
C LEU A 478 0.63 -21.09 -2.33
N TYR A 479 0.52 -22.42 -2.19
CA TYR A 479 1.59 -23.23 -1.62
C TYR A 479 2.79 -23.35 -2.58
N LYS A 480 2.54 -23.40 -3.90
CA LYS A 480 3.59 -23.45 -4.94
C LYS A 480 4.44 -22.16 -4.96
N HIS A 481 3.81 -21.00 -4.75
CA HIS A 481 4.48 -19.69 -4.78
C HIS A 481 4.73 -19.11 -3.37
N LYS A 482 4.66 -19.96 -2.33
CA LYS A 482 4.70 -19.60 -0.90
C LYS A 482 5.83 -18.64 -0.56
N ASP A 483 7.06 -18.93 -0.96
CA ASP A 483 8.23 -18.12 -0.52
C ASP A 483 8.22 -16.70 -1.10
N HIS A 484 7.76 -16.53 -2.35
CA HIS A 484 7.52 -15.20 -2.90
C HIS A 484 6.36 -14.48 -2.19
N VAL A 485 5.26 -15.18 -1.89
CA VAL A 485 4.12 -14.60 -1.13
C VAL A 485 4.54 -14.21 0.29
N LEU A 486 5.42 -14.95 0.95
CA LEU A 486 5.99 -14.58 2.25
C LEU A 486 6.87 -13.33 2.16
N ASN A 487 7.72 -13.23 1.14
CA ASN A 487 8.52 -12.02 0.90
C ASN A 487 7.62 -10.80 0.59
N VAL A 488 6.50 -10.98 -0.11
CA VAL A 488 5.47 -9.96 -0.32
C VAL A 488 4.74 -9.60 0.99
N MET A 489 4.39 -10.58 1.83
CA MET A 489 3.84 -10.33 3.17
C MET A 489 4.79 -9.52 4.06
N GLU A 490 6.11 -9.74 3.94
CA GLU A 490 7.13 -8.94 4.62
C GLU A 490 7.25 -7.51 4.07
N LYS A 491 7.09 -7.32 2.75
CA LYS A 491 7.00 -5.97 2.15
C LYS A 491 5.81 -5.19 2.70
N PHE A 492 4.66 -5.84 2.86
CA PHE A 492 3.46 -5.24 3.46
C PHE A 492 3.48 -5.15 5.00
N ASP A 493 4.55 -5.61 5.68
CA ASP A 493 4.68 -5.74 7.14
C ASP A 493 3.54 -6.58 7.80
N ILE A 494 2.93 -7.50 7.04
CA ILE A 494 1.95 -8.47 7.56
C ILE A 494 2.65 -9.47 8.48
N ILE A 495 3.83 -9.91 8.04
CA ILE A 495 4.75 -10.75 8.80
C ILE A 495 6.12 -10.06 8.85
N ILE A 496 6.93 -10.36 9.86
CA ILE A 496 8.26 -9.79 10.05
C ILE A 496 9.25 -10.93 10.31
N ARG A 497 10.30 -11.07 9.50
CA ARG A 497 11.45 -11.91 9.84
C ARG A 497 12.29 -11.20 10.93
N PRO A 498 12.46 -11.80 12.13
CA PRO A 498 13.10 -11.14 13.26
C PRO A 498 14.62 -11.06 13.09
N ASN A 499 15.23 -9.96 13.57
CA ASN A 499 16.69 -9.87 13.71
C ASN A 499 17.17 -10.76 14.88
N ILE A 500 17.57 -12.00 14.58
CA ILE A 500 18.12 -12.95 15.56
C ILE A 500 19.65 -12.84 15.51
N SER A 501 20.30 -12.37 16.58
CA SER A 501 21.77 -12.34 16.61
C SER A 501 22.38 -13.66 17.10
N GLY A 502 23.41 -14.15 16.42
CA GLY A 502 24.29 -15.21 16.90
C GLY A 502 23.68 -16.60 17.03
N LYS A 503 22.60 -16.91 16.29
CA LYS A 503 21.99 -18.26 16.24
C LYS A 503 21.88 -18.79 14.80
N ASP A 504 22.91 -18.55 14.00
CA ASP A 504 23.06 -19.11 12.65
C ASP A 504 23.44 -20.61 12.68
N THR A 505 22.56 -21.42 13.29
CA THR A 505 22.41 -22.82 12.89
C THR A 505 21.62 -22.83 11.59
N ALA A 506 22.20 -23.32 10.48
CA ALA A 506 21.54 -23.36 9.17
C ALA A 506 20.21 -24.14 9.18
N ASP A 507 20.01 -25.02 10.18
CA ASP A 507 18.78 -25.80 10.40
C ASP A 507 17.65 -25.03 11.11
N ALA A 508 17.85 -23.76 11.47
CA ALA A 508 16.86 -22.93 12.17
C ALA A 508 15.67 -22.59 11.26
N LYS A 509 14.61 -23.40 11.30
CA LYS A 509 13.35 -23.15 10.59
C LYS A 509 12.82 -21.73 10.87
N PRO A 510 12.33 -21.01 9.85
CA PRO A 510 11.97 -19.60 10.00
C PRO A 510 10.85 -19.40 11.03
N CYS A 511 10.87 -18.26 11.68
CA CYS A 511 9.84 -17.81 12.59
C CYS A 511 9.58 -16.35 12.29
N PHE A 512 8.32 -15.93 12.31
CA PHE A 512 7.90 -14.57 12.00
C PHE A 512 7.14 -13.96 13.19
N TYR A 513 7.13 -12.63 13.26
CA TYR A 513 6.18 -11.88 14.09
C TYR A 513 5.07 -11.31 13.22
N VAL A 514 3.84 -11.28 13.73
CA VAL A 514 2.62 -10.84 13.03
C VAL A 514 1.93 -9.78 13.92
N PRO A 515 2.26 -8.48 13.78
CA PRO A 515 1.87 -7.44 14.74
C PRO A 515 0.37 -7.32 14.99
N CYS A 516 -0.45 -7.46 13.95
CA CYS A 516 -1.92 -7.40 14.04
C CYS A 516 -2.55 -8.57 14.82
N MET A 517 -1.79 -9.64 15.09
CA MET A 517 -2.23 -10.82 15.85
C MET A 517 -1.73 -10.80 17.31
N ILE A 518 -1.02 -9.75 17.74
CA ILE A 518 -0.58 -9.60 19.13
C ILE A 518 -1.76 -9.10 19.98
N LYS A 519 -2.20 -9.96 20.91
CA LYS A 519 -3.27 -9.68 21.88
C LYS A 519 -2.77 -9.35 23.27
N GLU A 520 -1.56 -9.79 23.61
CA GLU A 520 -0.96 -9.51 24.91
C GLU A 520 -0.69 -8.00 25.02
N GLU A 521 -1.55 -7.30 25.73
CA GLU A 521 -1.26 -5.97 26.27
C GLU A 521 -0.15 -6.11 27.32
N PRO A 522 0.68 -5.07 27.53
CA PRO A 522 1.68 -5.12 28.58
C PRO A 522 1.02 -5.34 29.95
N GLU A 523 1.60 -6.20 30.80
CA GLU A 523 1.25 -6.17 32.23
C GLU A 523 1.44 -4.73 32.74
N CYS A 524 0.58 -4.27 33.67
CA CYS A 524 0.46 -2.86 34.10
C CYS A 524 1.70 -2.24 34.79
N ASP A 525 2.88 -2.87 34.64
CA ASP A 525 4.18 -2.29 34.90
C ASP A 525 5.28 -3.02 34.09
N ILE A 526 5.50 -2.60 32.83
CA ILE A 526 6.60 -3.13 31.99
C ILE A 526 7.97 -2.97 32.70
N TYR A 527 8.14 -1.94 33.54
CA TYR A 527 9.36 -1.77 34.31
C TYR A 527 9.59 -2.94 35.30
N LYS A 528 8.54 -3.51 35.89
CA LYS A 528 8.66 -4.75 36.71
C LYS A 528 9.11 -5.94 35.86
N MET A 529 8.57 -6.11 34.64
CA MET A 529 8.95 -7.22 33.75
C MET A 529 10.46 -7.23 33.43
N PHE A 530 11.07 -6.05 33.38
CA PHE A 530 12.50 -5.87 33.10
C PHE A 530 13.37 -5.51 34.33
N ASN A 531 12.83 -5.54 35.55
CA ASN A 531 13.51 -5.08 36.78
C ASN A 531 14.13 -3.67 36.67
N VAL A 532 13.43 -2.74 36.00
CA VAL A 532 13.85 -1.35 35.80
C VAL A 532 13.57 -0.53 37.07
N THR A 533 14.41 -0.74 38.09
CA THR A 533 14.46 0.07 39.31
C THR A 533 15.51 1.19 39.21
N LYS A 534 15.38 2.24 40.03
CA LYS A 534 16.30 3.39 40.03
C LYS A 534 17.76 2.98 40.31
N ASP A 535 17.96 1.92 41.08
CA ASP A 535 19.27 1.46 41.55
C ASP A 535 20.00 0.57 40.53
N ILE A 536 19.27 0.03 39.55
CA ILE A 536 19.76 -0.94 38.56
C ILE A 536 19.80 -0.35 37.14
N CYS A 537 18.87 0.57 36.82
CA CYS A 537 18.70 1.11 35.46
C CYS A 537 18.54 2.65 35.46
N LYS A 538 19.42 3.36 34.76
CA LYS A 538 19.21 4.77 34.39
C LYS A 538 18.26 4.82 33.17
N LYS A 539 17.12 5.48 33.34
CA LYS A 539 16.16 5.76 32.26
C LYS A 539 16.46 7.12 31.61
N SER A 540 16.24 7.24 30.30
CA SER A 540 16.17 8.55 29.63
C SER A 540 14.90 9.31 30.01
N THR A 541 14.84 10.60 29.69
CA THR A 541 13.55 11.29 29.45
C THR A 541 12.76 10.54 28.38
N TRP A 542 11.45 10.70 28.39
CA TRP A 542 10.62 10.23 27.27
C TRP A 542 10.81 11.17 26.09
N LEU A 543 10.95 10.60 24.89
CA LEU A 543 10.76 11.33 23.63
C LEU A 543 9.38 10.97 23.08
N ASN A 544 8.57 11.99 22.78
CA ASN A 544 7.18 11.86 22.39
C ASN A 544 6.96 12.46 21.01
N PHE A 545 6.41 11.68 20.09
CA PHE A 545 5.86 12.15 18.83
C PHE A 545 4.35 12.33 19.03
N LYS A 546 3.86 13.56 19.20
CA LYS A 546 2.43 13.86 19.40
C LYS A 546 1.77 14.17 18.06
N PHE A 547 0.68 13.49 17.75
CA PHE A 547 -0.07 13.65 16.51
C PHE A 547 -1.39 14.39 16.79
N GLY A 548 -1.99 15.01 15.76
CA GLY A 548 -3.40 15.42 15.85
C GLY A 548 -4.31 14.19 15.97
N PHE A 549 -4.09 13.23 15.08
CA PHE A 549 -4.62 11.86 15.10
C PHE A 549 -3.48 10.89 14.77
N LEU A 550 -3.39 9.75 15.48
CA LEU A 550 -2.38 8.72 15.23
C LEU A 550 -2.99 7.54 14.44
N PRO A 551 -2.66 7.37 13.13
CA PRO A 551 -3.19 6.27 12.33
C PRO A 551 -2.88 4.89 12.96
N PRO A 552 -3.87 4.00 13.14
CA PRO A 552 -3.70 2.78 13.95
C PRO A 552 -2.58 1.83 13.48
N HIS A 553 -2.27 1.85 12.19
CA HIS A 553 -1.23 1.02 11.57
C HIS A 553 0.19 1.56 11.77
N LEU A 554 0.37 2.87 11.99
CA LEU A 554 1.69 3.53 12.00
C LEU A 554 2.64 2.93 13.06
N ILE A 555 2.11 2.62 14.24
CA ILE A 555 2.89 1.95 15.30
C ILE A 555 3.30 0.51 14.93
N ASN A 556 2.48 -0.22 14.16
CA ASN A 556 2.81 -1.59 13.75
C ASN A 556 3.93 -1.60 12.71
N HIS A 557 3.92 -0.66 11.76
CA HIS A 557 5.01 -0.47 10.80
C HIS A 557 6.32 -0.03 11.49
N LEU A 558 6.23 0.88 12.48
CA LEU A 558 7.38 1.26 13.29
C LEU A 558 7.93 0.06 14.09
N ILE A 559 7.08 -0.75 14.72
CA ILE A 559 7.46 -1.99 15.39
C ILE A 559 8.06 -3.00 14.40
N ALA A 560 7.57 -3.07 13.16
CA ALA A 560 8.11 -3.92 12.11
C ALA A 560 9.54 -3.52 11.73
N SER A 561 9.80 -2.24 11.48
CA SER A 561 11.16 -1.79 11.14
C SER A 561 12.13 -1.88 12.34
N LEU A 562 11.68 -1.55 13.55
CA LEU A 562 12.45 -1.78 14.77
C LEU A 562 12.80 -3.27 14.97
N SER A 563 11.89 -4.18 14.66
CA SER A 563 12.12 -5.65 14.71
C SER A 563 13.05 -6.16 13.60
N ARG A 564 13.19 -5.42 12.49
CA ARG A 564 14.20 -5.67 11.44
C ARG A 564 15.57 -5.13 11.83
N LYS A 565 15.66 -3.98 12.49
CA LYS A 565 16.93 -3.33 12.87
C LYS A 565 17.55 -3.86 14.16
N TYR A 566 16.72 -4.15 15.16
CA TYR A 566 17.14 -4.54 16.52
C TYR A 566 16.55 -5.91 16.90
N GLU A 567 17.24 -6.64 17.78
CA GLU A 567 16.70 -7.89 18.33
C GLU A 567 15.61 -7.57 19.36
N VAL A 568 14.47 -8.25 19.28
CA VAL A 568 13.39 -8.09 20.27
C VAL A 568 13.82 -8.67 21.61
N ALA A 569 13.70 -7.88 22.68
CA ALA A 569 14.18 -8.24 24.00
C ALA A 569 13.41 -9.43 24.60
N GLU A 570 14.12 -10.28 25.35
CA GLU A 570 13.55 -11.44 26.02
C GLU A 570 13.37 -11.22 27.54
N VAL A 571 12.14 -11.41 28.04
CA VAL A 571 11.79 -11.41 29.47
C VAL A 571 11.85 -12.84 30.03
N ALA A 572 12.39 -13.01 31.24
CA ALA A 572 12.36 -14.29 31.95
C ALA A 572 11.05 -14.45 32.74
N THR A 573 10.18 -15.36 32.31
CA THR A 573 8.91 -15.65 33.01
C THR A 573 9.13 -16.50 34.28
N LYS A 574 8.14 -16.51 35.18
CA LYS A 574 8.10 -17.33 36.41
C LYS A 574 8.26 -18.85 36.18
N GLN A 575 8.23 -19.33 34.94
CA GLN A 575 8.43 -20.74 34.56
C GLN A 575 9.79 -20.99 33.90
N HIS A 576 10.78 -20.10 34.07
CA HIS A 576 12.09 -20.09 33.39
C HIS A 576 12.03 -20.09 31.85
N LYS A 577 10.86 -19.85 31.26
CA LYS A 577 10.70 -19.68 29.81
C LYS A 577 11.01 -18.23 29.46
N LYS A 578 11.84 -18.02 28.44
CA LYS A 578 12.00 -16.71 27.83
C LYS A 578 10.75 -16.35 27.01
N GLN A 579 10.40 -15.07 27.03
CA GLN A 579 9.25 -14.47 26.35
C GLN A 579 9.72 -13.26 25.55
N ILE A 580 9.29 -13.15 24.30
CA ILE A 580 9.50 -11.93 23.50
C ILE A 580 8.71 -10.75 24.08
N ALA A 581 9.29 -9.56 24.09
CA ALA A 581 8.67 -8.34 24.58
C ALA A 581 8.06 -7.51 23.43
N LEU A 582 7.13 -8.13 22.68
CA LEU A 582 6.20 -7.43 21.81
C LEU A 582 4.80 -7.55 22.41
N PHE A 583 4.08 -6.43 22.43
CA PHE A 583 2.76 -6.27 23.01
C PHE A 583 1.86 -5.49 22.05
N ARG A 584 0.56 -5.43 22.30
CA ARG A 584 -0.40 -4.70 21.45
C ARG A 584 -0.02 -3.21 21.37
N GLY A 585 0.56 -2.80 20.22
CA GLY A 585 1.04 -1.43 20.00
C GLY A 585 2.25 -1.01 20.84
N SER A 586 3.04 -1.94 21.38
CA SER A 586 4.26 -1.63 22.15
C SER A 586 5.36 -2.70 21.96
N GLY A 587 6.63 -2.34 22.13
CA GLY A 587 7.74 -3.28 22.02
C GLY A 587 9.01 -2.84 22.73
N VAL A 588 9.82 -3.82 23.16
CA VAL A 588 11.15 -3.59 23.77
C VAL A 588 12.23 -4.27 22.93
N PHE A 589 13.28 -3.51 22.60
CA PHE A 589 14.33 -3.90 21.65
C PHE A 589 15.73 -3.77 22.28
N GLU A 590 16.63 -4.71 21.99
CA GLU A 590 18.03 -4.70 22.43
C GLU A 590 18.89 -3.80 21.53
N LEU A 591 19.43 -2.72 22.09
CA LEU A 591 20.23 -1.73 21.37
C LEU A 591 21.72 -2.11 21.24
N GLN A 592 22.21 -3.06 22.05
CA GLN A 592 23.61 -3.53 22.00
C GLN A 592 23.69 -5.06 22.05
N LYS A 593 23.87 -5.66 20.86
CA LYS A 593 23.95 -7.12 20.63
C LYS A 593 24.95 -7.85 21.56
N ALA A 594 26.07 -7.21 21.89
CA ALA A 594 27.16 -7.82 22.67
C ALA A 594 27.00 -7.77 24.19
N THR A 595 26.07 -6.98 24.74
CA THR A 595 26.04 -6.68 26.19
C THR A 595 24.67 -6.77 26.86
N GLN A 596 23.56 -6.61 26.12
CA GLN A 596 22.18 -6.55 26.67
C GLN A 596 21.97 -5.47 27.77
N LEU A 597 22.90 -4.52 27.89
CA LEU A 597 22.87 -3.43 28.89
C LEU A 597 22.01 -2.23 28.45
N ARG A 598 21.48 -2.23 27.22
CA ARG A 598 20.73 -1.10 26.65
C ARG A 598 19.49 -1.57 25.90
N LYS A 599 18.33 -1.08 26.31
CA LYS A 599 17.03 -1.40 25.73
C LYS A 599 16.30 -0.13 25.27
N LEU A 600 15.54 -0.25 24.20
CA LEU A 600 14.61 0.75 23.71
C LEU A 600 13.19 0.24 23.96
N LEU A 601 12.41 0.95 24.78
CA LEU A 601 10.95 0.80 24.83
C LEU A 601 10.33 1.77 23.82
N VAL A 602 9.38 1.26 23.03
CA VAL A 602 8.49 2.05 22.17
C VAL A 602 7.05 1.68 22.49
N MET A 603 6.17 2.69 22.66
CA MET A 603 4.75 2.48 22.94
C MET A 603 3.84 3.44 22.17
N LYS A 604 2.66 2.94 21.78
CA LYS A 604 1.49 3.76 21.46
C LYS A 604 0.84 4.26 22.75
N CYS A 605 0.55 5.56 22.78
CA CYS A 605 -0.35 6.23 23.71
C CYS A 605 -1.44 6.99 22.92
N PRO A 606 -2.48 7.56 23.58
CA PRO A 606 -3.51 8.33 22.89
C PRO A 606 -2.91 9.48 22.08
N ASN A 607 -3.08 9.43 20.75
CA ASN A 607 -2.47 10.30 19.74
C ASN A 607 -0.97 10.60 19.94
N ALA A 608 -0.21 9.64 20.46
CA ALA A 608 1.23 9.77 20.64
C ALA A 608 1.99 8.46 20.47
N ILE A 609 3.23 8.53 19.98
CA ILE A 609 4.22 7.46 20.13
C ILE A 609 5.28 7.95 21.12
N GLN A 610 5.51 7.19 22.18
CA GLN A 610 6.51 7.49 23.20
C GLN A 610 7.66 6.48 23.11
N ILE A 611 8.90 6.97 23.17
CA ILE A 611 10.11 6.13 23.24
C ILE A 611 10.97 6.48 24.45
N GLN A 612 11.58 5.45 25.05
CA GLN A 612 12.50 5.61 26.17
C GLN A 612 13.66 4.61 26.05
N VAL A 613 14.87 5.09 26.34
CA VAL A 613 16.06 4.25 26.43
C VAL A 613 16.37 3.92 27.88
N TRP A 614 16.56 2.63 28.14
CA TRP A 614 16.94 2.06 29.42
C TRP A 614 18.39 1.63 29.37
N GLN A 615 19.19 2.08 30.33
CA GLN A 615 20.57 1.64 30.51
C GLN A 615 20.77 0.96 31.87
N PHE A 616 21.12 -0.32 31.81
CA PHE A 616 21.45 -1.15 32.95
C PHE A 616 22.97 -1.07 33.24
N GLY A 617 23.34 -1.02 34.52
CA GLY A 617 24.75 -0.96 34.93
C GLY A 617 25.42 0.42 34.82
N LYS A 618 26.71 0.49 35.15
CA LYS A 618 27.40 1.75 35.53
C LYS A 618 28.11 2.51 34.39
N GLN A 619 28.21 1.97 33.17
CA GLN A 619 28.96 2.63 32.08
C GLN A 619 28.10 3.66 31.33
N VAL A 620 28.43 4.95 31.43
CA VAL A 620 27.74 6.02 30.68
C VAL A 620 28.42 6.24 29.32
N VAL A 621 27.81 5.75 28.24
CA VAL A 621 28.25 6.04 26.86
C VAL A 621 27.32 7.10 26.25
N ARG A 622 27.83 8.32 26.04
CA ARG A 622 27.07 9.46 25.46
C ARG A 622 26.88 9.33 23.94
N GLY A 623 26.09 10.23 23.34
CA GLY A 623 26.01 10.37 21.88
C GLY A 623 25.17 9.34 21.11
N MET A 624 24.44 8.44 21.79
CA MET A 624 23.61 7.41 21.12
C MET A 624 22.12 7.75 21.06
N TYR A 625 21.65 8.70 21.88
CA TYR A 625 20.23 9.06 22.00
C TYR A 625 19.70 9.70 20.72
N LYS A 626 20.42 10.70 20.20
CA LYS A 626 20.15 11.34 18.90
C LYS A 626 19.96 10.31 17.78
N TYR A 627 20.92 9.40 17.57
CA TYR A 627 20.83 8.38 16.52
C TYR A 627 19.55 7.52 16.58
N ILE A 628 19.03 7.25 17.79
CA ILE A 628 17.78 6.52 17.97
C ILE A 628 16.57 7.41 17.66
N ALA A 629 16.58 8.67 18.11
CA ALA A 629 15.52 9.63 17.83
C ALA A 629 15.41 9.99 16.35
N ASP A 630 16.54 10.20 15.69
CA ASP A 630 16.63 10.51 14.27
C ASP A 630 16.15 9.31 13.46
N PHE A 631 16.59 8.09 13.78
CA PHE A 631 16.09 6.89 13.12
C PHE A 631 14.58 6.67 13.29
N VAL A 632 14.04 6.87 14.51
CA VAL A 632 12.58 6.73 14.73
C VAL A 632 11.81 7.84 14.01
N LEU A 633 12.38 9.04 13.88
CA LEU A 633 11.81 10.14 13.10
C LEU A 633 11.84 9.86 11.59
N GLU A 634 12.95 9.33 11.07
CA GLU A 634 13.11 8.88 9.68
C GLU A 634 12.04 7.83 9.34
N GLU A 635 11.93 6.77 10.14
CA GLU A 635 10.94 5.69 9.97
C GLU A 635 9.49 6.19 10.02
N ILE A 636 9.13 7.02 11.01
CA ILE A 636 7.79 7.63 11.09
C ILE A 636 7.51 8.46 9.83
N THR A 637 8.50 9.20 9.34
CA THR A 637 8.37 10.06 8.15
C THR A 637 8.27 9.24 6.86
N GLU A 638 9.03 8.15 6.71
CA GLU A 638 8.95 7.25 5.56
C GLU A 638 7.60 6.51 5.52
N ILE A 639 7.10 6.06 6.68
CA ILE A 639 5.78 5.44 6.80
C ILE A 639 4.68 6.41 6.36
N ILE A 640 4.70 7.66 6.83
CA ILE A 640 3.72 8.69 6.47
C ILE A 640 3.83 9.07 4.98
N SER A 641 4.99 9.58 4.57
CA SER A 641 5.14 10.31 3.32
C SER A 641 5.42 9.41 2.12
N THR A 642 6.20 8.34 2.29
CA THR A 642 6.64 7.47 1.18
C THR A 642 5.73 6.26 1.04
N ARG A 643 5.46 5.56 2.13
CA ARG A 643 4.80 4.24 2.13
C ARG A 643 3.28 4.33 2.00
N PHE A 644 2.65 5.30 2.68
CA PHE A 644 1.20 5.51 2.64
C PHE A 644 0.76 6.84 2.03
N LYS A 645 1.69 7.77 1.77
CA LYS A 645 1.43 9.07 1.13
C LYS A 645 0.32 9.86 1.84
N MET A 646 0.28 9.76 3.19
CA MET A 646 -0.71 10.41 4.05
C MET A 646 -0.38 11.90 4.19
N SER A 647 -0.81 12.69 3.21
CA SER A 647 -0.52 14.13 3.07
C SER A 647 -1.02 15.02 4.22
N ASN A 648 -1.90 14.53 5.09
CA ASN A 648 -2.48 15.30 6.20
C ASN A 648 -2.24 14.67 7.59
N VAL A 649 -1.12 13.95 7.77
CA VAL A 649 -0.66 13.53 9.12
C VAL A 649 0.44 14.47 9.60
N LYS A 650 0.13 15.24 10.66
CA LYS A 650 1.06 16.19 11.30
C LYS A 650 1.40 15.73 12.71
N PHE A 651 2.66 15.88 13.12
CA PHE A 651 3.11 15.56 14.47
C PHE A 651 4.19 16.53 14.98
N GLU A 652 4.27 16.65 16.30
CA GLU A 652 5.23 17.48 17.03
C GLU A 652 6.15 16.61 17.89
N LYS A 653 7.45 16.90 17.85
CA LYS A 653 8.46 16.29 18.71
C LYS A 653 8.46 17.02 20.06
N LYS A 654 8.07 16.33 21.14
CA LYS A 654 8.05 16.83 22.54
C LYS A 654 8.76 15.84 23.47
N TRP A 655 9.03 16.21 24.73
CA TRP A 655 9.65 15.31 25.70
C TRP A 655 8.93 15.32 27.06
N GLU A 656 9.22 14.33 27.92
CA GLU A 656 8.62 14.22 29.26
C GLU A 656 9.60 13.64 30.28
N CYS A 657 9.31 13.83 31.57
CA CYS A 657 10.13 13.29 32.66
C CYS A 657 10.18 11.77 32.62
N GLY A 658 11.39 11.20 32.57
CA GLY A 658 11.59 9.74 32.48
C GLY A 658 11.06 8.92 33.66
N LEU A 659 10.57 9.57 34.71
CA LEU A 659 9.94 8.93 35.88
C LEU A 659 8.40 8.88 35.81
N THR A 660 7.75 9.51 34.82
CA THR A 660 6.30 9.38 34.63
C THR A 660 5.90 7.95 34.22
N LYS A 661 4.61 7.63 34.41
CA LYS A 661 4.05 6.35 34.01
C LYS A 661 4.04 6.23 32.47
N PRO A 662 4.29 5.04 31.90
CA PRO A 662 4.30 4.84 30.45
C PRO A 662 2.94 5.12 29.78
N GLU A 663 1.83 5.06 30.53
CA GLU A 663 0.49 5.36 29.99
C GLU A 663 0.17 6.88 29.97
N SER A 664 1.08 7.73 30.45
CA SER A 664 0.84 9.17 30.61
C SER A 664 1.60 9.99 29.57
N VAL A 665 0.89 10.96 28.98
CA VAL A 665 1.47 11.96 28.08
C VAL A 665 1.26 13.38 28.63
N THR A 666 1.28 13.49 29.97
CA THR A 666 0.86 14.67 30.74
C THR A 666 2.03 15.43 31.35
N GLY A 667 2.05 16.75 31.15
CA GLY A 667 3.21 17.57 31.54
C GLY A 667 4.40 17.43 30.58
N THR A 668 4.14 17.21 29.29
CA THR A 668 5.17 17.27 28.24
C THR A 668 5.71 18.67 28.04
N PHE A 669 6.99 18.75 27.72
CA PHE A 669 7.72 19.96 27.41
C PHE A 669 8.10 20.00 25.93
N ASP A 670 8.25 21.21 25.40
CA ASP A 670 8.75 21.45 24.05
C ASP A 670 10.28 21.46 24.01
N PHE A 671 10.84 21.42 22.80
CA PHE A 671 12.29 21.54 22.58
C PHE A 671 12.68 23.01 22.44
N SER A 672 13.39 23.54 23.44
CA SER A 672 13.97 24.89 23.43
C SER A 672 15.36 24.92 22.77
N GLU A 673 15.74 26.07 22.22
CA GLU A 673 17.09 26.30 21.64
C GLU A 673 18.21 26.22 22.70
N GLU A 674 17.86 26.38 23.98
CA GLU A 674 18.70 26.06 25.13
C GLU A 674 17.97 24.99 25.96
N GLN A 675 18.46 23.75 25.97
CA GLN A 675 17.95 22.72 26.88
C GLN A 675 18.59 22.87 28.26
N GLU A 676 17.78 23.23 29.26
CA GLU A 676 18.23 23.21 30.66
C GLU A 676 18.63 21.78 31.07
N THR A 677 19.82 21.61 31.66
CA THR A 677 20.29 20.31 32.13
C THR A 677 19.49 19.76 33.32
N ILE A 678 18.75 20.64 33.99
CA ILE A 678 17.82 20.34 35.08
C ILE A 678 16.49 21.08 34.85
N TYR A 679 15.36 20.47 35.21
CA TYR A 679 14.03 21.06 35.02
C TYR A 679 13.08 20.66 36.17
N TYR A 680 12.06 21.48 36.44
CA TYR A 680 11.02 21.16 37.43
C TYR A 680 9.88 20.34 36.80
N CYS A 681 9.72 19.08 37.20
CA CYS A 681 8.61 18.25 36.76
C CYS A 681 7.37 18.47 37.65
N LYS A 682 6.33 19.09 37.09
CA LYS A 682 5.03 19.27 37.75
C LYS A 682 4.39 17.92 38.16
N THR A 683 4.55 16.88 37.35
CA THR A 683 3.98 15.53 37.57
C THR A 683 4.64 14.78 38.72
N CYS A 684 5.91 15.08 39.03
CA CYS A 684 6.64 14.50 40.17
C CYS A 684 6.79 15.45 41.37
N SER A 685 6.50 16.74 41.19
CA SER A 685 6.76 17.83 42.13
C SER A 685 8.23 17.95 42.58
N THR A 686 9.19 17.56 41.73
CA THR A 686 10.64 17.72 42.01
C THR A 686 11.41 18.21 40.78
N ILE A 687 12.63 18.69 41.02
CA ILE A 687 13.63 18.93 39.95
C ILE A 687 14.23 17.59 39.52
N HIS A 688 14.53 17.43 38.23
CA HIS A 688 15.23 16.27 37.66
C HIS A 688 16.29 16.69 36.64
N GLU A 689 17.27 15.82 36.40
CA GLU A 689 18.23 15.90 35.29
C GLU A 689 17.54 15.55 33.96
N PHE A 690 17.83 16.29 32.88
CA PHE A 690 17.46 15.91 31.52
C PHE A 690 18.44 14.84 30.99
N ILE A 691 17.92 13.67 30.60
CA ILE A 691 18.73 12.49 30.28
C ILE A 691 18.36 12.00 28.88
N GLY A 692 19.13 12.39 27.87
CA GLY A 692 18.95 11.94 26.49
C GLY A 692 19.12 13.08 25.51
N GLU A 693 20.31 13.19 24.92
CA GLU A 693 20.65 14.17 23.88
C GLU A 693 19.83 13.84 22.60
N TRP A 694 18.56 14.26 22.55
CA TRP A 694 17.58 13.91 21.49
C TRP A 694 17.58 14.87 20.28
N SER A 695 18.43 15.90 20.30
CA SER A 695 18.42 17.02 19.36
C SER A 695 19.79 17.73 19.34
N ASP A 696 20.16 18.33 18.21
CA ASP A 696 21.31 19.24 18.16
C ASP A 696 20.96 20.60 18.78
N LEU A 697 21.81 21.09 19.68
CA LEU A 697 21.74 22.45 20.21
C LEU A 697 22.62 23.39 19.38
N GLN A 698 22.20 23.69 18.14
CA GLN A 698 22.46 24.97 17.46
C GLN A 698 21.78 25.05 16.09
N GLN A 699 21.05 26.16 15.89
CA GLN A 699 20.75 26.90 14.64
C GLN A 699 20.53 26.08 13.33
N SER A 700 19.40 26.18 12.64
CA SER A 700 18.54 27.37 12.48
C SER A 700 17.06 27.03 12.25
N SER A 701 16.17 27.87 12.78
CA SER A 701 14.78 27.94 12.35
C SER A 701 14.68 28.48 10.91
N SER A 702 14.12 27.68 10.01
CA SER A 702 13.63 28.11 8.70
C SER A 702 12.45 27.21 8.31
N ASP A 703 11.29 27.80 8.06
CA ASP A 703 10.05 27.07 7.80
C ASP A 703 10.18 26.12 6.61
N ILE A 704 9.72 24.87 6.77
CA ILE A 704 9.46 23.99 5.64
C ILE A 704 8.11 24.37 5.02
N SER A 705 8.04 25.61 4.51
CA SER A 705 6.99 26.09 3.62
C SER A 705 7.51 26.06 2.19
N ALA A 706 7.33 24.92 1.52
CA ALA A 706 7.69 24.79 0.11
C ALA A 706 6.68 25.58 -0.75
N ASN A 707 6.99 26.86 -1.04
CA ASN A 707 6.70 27.44 -2.35
C ASN A 707 7.50 28.71 -2.66
N VAL A 708 7.80 28.91 -3.95
CA VAL A 708 8.58 30.04 -4.47
C VAL A 708 7.70 30.90 -5.39
N PRO A 709 7.32 32.13 -4.98
CA PRO A 709 6.79 33.12 -5.89
C PRO A 709 7.92 33.71 -6.75
N ARG A 710 7.77 33.70 -8.07
CA ARG A 710 8.56 34.59 -8.94
C ARG A 710 7.96 35.99 -8.89
N SER A 711 8.80 37.01 -8.73
CA SER A 711 8.47 38.39 -9.11
C SER A 711 9.62 39.02 -9.89
N THR A 712 9.28 39.90 -10.83
CA THR A 712 10.20 40.52 -11.78
C THR A 712 10.87 41.78 -11.21
N PRO A 713 12.07 42.16 -11.69
CA PRO A 713 12.83 43.25 -11.10
C PRO A 713 12.25 44.63 -11.44
N SER A 714 12.19 45.51 -10.43
CA SER A 714 11.99 46.94 -10.60
C SER A 714 13.10 47.73 -9.89
N THR A 715 13.52 48.84 -10.51
CA THR A 715 14.58 49.76 -10.04
C THR A 715 14.15 50.49 -8.75
N ALA A 716 15.02 50.80 -7.77
CA ALA A 716 16.06 51.84 -7.91
C ALA A 716 16.96 52.04 -6.64
N SER A 717 18.15 52.61 -6.89
CA SER A 717 18.88 53.61 -6.07
C SER A 717 19.31 53.40 -4.60
N PHE A 718 20.64 53.50 -4.39
CA PHE A 718 21.35 54.12 -3.24
C PHE A 718 21.31 53.40 -1.86
N SER A 719 22.32 53.48 -0.98
CA SER A 719 23.60 54.23 -1.02
C SER A 719 24.77 53.44 -0.36
N GLN A 720 25.95 54.06 -0.22
CA GLN A 720 27.22 53.45 0.17
C GLN A 720 27.43 53.38 1.69
N ASN A 721 28.21 52.40 2.18
CA ASN A 721 29.33 52.70 3.07
C ASN A 721 30.43 51.61 3.08
N LYS A 722 31.55 51.88 3.77
CA LYS A 722 32.87 51.27 3.50
C LYS A 722 33.38 50.24 4.53
N THR A 723 34.30 49.43 4.00
CA THR A 723 35.43 48.67 4.57
C THR A 723 36.08 49.22 5.88
N PRO A 724 36.88 48.43 6.65
CA PRO A 724 37.78 47.36 6.16
C PRO A 724 37.88 46.03 6.94
N ALA A 725 38.63 45.12 6.34
CA ALA A 725 38.90 43.75 6.77
C ALA A 725 39.86 43.62 7.96
N GLN A 726 39.91 42.42 8.54
CA GLN A 726 41.18 41.77 8.86
C GLN A 726 41.14 40.27 8.52
N SER A 727 42.31 39.69 8.26
CA SER A 727 42.46 38.34 7.74
C SER A 727 43.28 37.46 8.69
N THR A 728 42.86 36.20 8.86
CA THR A 728 43.73 35.16 9.42
C THR A 728 43.56 33.88 8.61
N LYS A 729 44.67 33.19 8.34
CA LYS A 729 44.72 31.98 7.51
C LYS A 729 44.25 30.77 8.31
N VAL A 730 43.40 29.94 7.72
CA VAL A 730 43.28 28.51 8.09
C VAL A 730 43.89 27.71 6.95
N THR A 731 44.89 26.88 7.26
CA THR A 731 45.61 26.07 6.27
C THR A 731 44.84 24.81 5.91
N SER A 732 44.80 24.50 4.61
CA SER A 732 44.09 23.38 4.01
C SER A 732 44.68 22.00 4.39
N TYR A 733 43.88 21.18 5.07
CA TYR A 733 43.97 19.71 5.09
C TYR A 733 42.54 19.13 5.21
N HIS A 734 42.33 17.87 4.80
CA HIS A 734 41.03 17.18 4.74
C HIS A 734 40.07 17.58 3.60
N PHE A 735 40.59 17.68 2.37
CA PHE A 735 39.98 16.87 1.31
C PHE A 735 40.48 15.42 1.44
N ILE A 736 39.83 14.45 0.79
CA ILE A 736 40.06 12.99 0.92
C ILE A 736 39.47 12.39 2.23
N ALA A 737 38.14 12.32 2.30
CA ALA A 737 37.42 11.44 3.23
C ALA A 737 36.12 10.83 2.64
N PHE A 738 35.81 11.09 1.36
CA PHE A 738 34.50 10.78 0.76
C PHE A 738 34.59 9.93 -0.53
N SER A 739 35.74 9.31 -0.80
CA SER A 739 36.04 8.61 -2.08
C SER A 739 36.47 7.14 -1.91
N VAL A 740 36.21 6.54 -0.73
CA VAL A 740 36.67 5.17 -0.39
C VAL A 740 35.49 4.21 -0.15
N TYR A 741 34.32 4.70 0.25
CA TYR A 741 33.18 3.84 0.60
C TYR A 741 32.37 3.32 -0.61
N VAL A 742 32.48 3.99 -1.77
CA VAL A 742 31.78 3.58 -3.00
C VAL A 742 32.56 2.50 -3.78
N THR A 743 33.89 2.51 -3.68
CA THR A 743 34.77 1.59 -4.43
C THR A 743 34.87 0.19 -3.82
N LEU A 744 34.44 0.00 -2.56
CA LEU A 744 34.49 -1.28 -1.85
C LEU A 744 33.20 -2.13 -1.98
N MET A 745 32.17 -1.62 -2.65
CA MET A 745 30.93 -2.36 -2.98
C MET A 745 30.90 -2.91 -4.42
N LEU A 746 32.04 -2.88 -5.13
CA LEU A 746 32.17 -3.33 -6.54
C LEU A 746 33.28 -4.38 -6.74
N ILE A 747 33.61 -5.15 -5.69
CA ILE A 747 34.56 -6.28 -5.74
C ILE A 747 33.96 -7.52 -5.01
N TYR A 748 32.64 -7.60 -4.89
CA TYR A 748 31.92 -8.79 -4.37
C TYR A 748 30.57 -9.06 -5.06
N VAL A 749 30.46 -8.61 -6.32
CA VAL A 749 29.58 -9.10 -7.39
C VAL A 749 30.44 -9.13 -8.66
#